data_AF-A0A9D1ZC10-F1
#
_entry.id   AF-A0A9D1ZC10-F1
#
_cell.length_a   1.000
_cell.length_b   1.000
_cell.length_c   1.000
_cell.angle_alpha   90.00
_cell.angle_beta   90.00
_cell.angle_gamma   90.00
#
_symmetry.space_group_name_H-M   'P 1'
#
loop_
_entity.id
_entity.type
_entity.pdbx_description
1 polymer ?
#
loop_
_entity_poly.entity_id
_entity_poly.type
_entity_poly.pdbx_seq_one_letter_code
_entity_poly.pdbx_strand_id
1 'polypeptide(L)'
;MGSRLFGSRTRLIIMTLGAGFAILIIRLFYLQVVQADMWKEKASSQQMYSTSISANRGNIYDRNMKTLAKSVTVWTVFISPAEMEEDQRELVASGLSEILDVDYDMVYEKSLKTWRYNETIKKKVDNDTADEVTAFIKENDIKGIYLSEDTMRYYPYGNLASTVLGFTGNDGTGAYGLEAYYNKTLSGTNGVIASVRNAKGTAMPFSEQQIYDAEDGQSLVLTIDETVQHYLEKHLENAVQEHEVQNRAVGIVMNVKTGEILGMSTKPDFDPNKPSEIYDTNTKAELDEMKEEAGDDEEKLDEYYTALGEAQMAQWRNKAISDPYEPGSVFKLITASAALETGTVTGSTPFYCPGYIEVAGNRISCWKIGGHGAIDFVGAIKGSCNPAFIMTGQALGAELFMEYLDKFGLYDITGVDLPGEATSIMHSRETMMNENMASLSSASFGQTFKVTALQLMTAVNASVNGGYLMQPYIVSQVLDSDGNVVSNTEPVVVRQVISEETSALIASYAEQVVSGEGGSGARAAVPGYRIGGKTGTSQKLDQEGDDIILSFYGFAPADDPEIAVLVMLDEPQKNNQYGSVIAAPVVGNILADILPYLGFEPNYTEEQLSSADMATPYLINYGLQEAQTNLVQAGLQYRVVGNGTTVVDQTPGAAMPIPGGGTVVLYTEETEKQTAAVPYVIGKSGNEANRMILNAGFNIKIEGESIEHEGCVAVSQSVEAGENAEIGTVITVTFEVQGNALPD
;
A
#
# COMPACT_ATOMS: atom_id res chain seq x y z
N MET A 1 -34.37 -104.03 0.80
CA MET A 1 -33.59 -103.08 1.64
C MET A 1 -33.42 -101.68 0.99
N GLY A 2 -34.32 -101.25 0.08
CA GLY A 2 -34.15 -100.01 -0.70
C GLY A 2 -35.13 -98.85 -0.43
N SER A 3 -36.22 -99.05 0.32
CA SER A 3 -37.30 -98.04 0.46
C SER A 3 -37.24 -97.15 1.70
N ARG A 4 -36.42 -97.48 2.72
CA ARG A 4 -36.24 -96.63 3.92
C ARG A 4 -35.07 -95.64 3.83
N LEU A 5 -34.13 -95.84 2.91
CA LEU A 5 -32.96 -94.96 2.71
C LEU A 5 -33.25 -93.73 1.85
N PHE A 6 -34.28 -93.76 1.01
CA PHE A 6 -34.67 -92.61 0.17
C PHE A 6 -35.36 -91.52 1.00
N GLY A 7 -36.31 -91.89 1.87
CA GLY A 7 -37.05 -90.94 2.71
C GLY A 7 -36.20 -90.24 3.80
N SER A 8 -35.15 -90.88 4.31
CA SER A 8 -34.25 -90.25 5.31
C SER A 8 -33.27 -89.26 4.67
N ARG A 9 -32.75 -89.57 3.47
CA ARG A 9 -31.88 -88.65 2.72
C ARG A 9 -32.64 -87.41 2.24
N THR A 10 -33.87 -87.56 1.75
CA THR A 10 -34.70 -86.42 1.36
C THR A 10 -35.07 -85.53 2.56
N ARG A 11 -35.40 -86.11 3.72
CA ARG A 11 -35.64 -85.32 4.95
C ARG A 11 -34.39 -84.61 5.45
N LEU A 12 -33.23 -85.25 5.39
CA LEU A 12 -31.96 -84.63 5.76
C LEU A 12 -31.70 -83.42 4.84
N ILE A 13 -31.83 -83.58 3.52
CA ILE A 13 -31.65 -82.48 2.55
C ILE A 13 -32.63 -81.33 2.81
N ILE A 14 -33.92 -81.62 3.07
CA ILE A 14 -34.92 -80.60 3.39
C ILE A 14 -34.60 -79.89 4.72
N MET A 15 -34.12 -80.61 5.74
CA MET A 15 -33.70 -80.00 7.01
C MET A 15 -32.46 -79.14 6.83
N THR A 16 -31.47 -79.58 6.05
CA THR A 16 -30.26 -78.80 5.78
C THR A 16 -30.57 -77.55 4.96
N LEU A 17 -31.44 -77.66 3.94
CA LEU A 17 -31.94 -76.51 3.18
C LEU A 17 -32.78 -75.58 4.06
N GLY A 18 -33.67 -76.12 4.89
CA GLY A 18 -34.49 -75.35 5.83
C GLY A 18 -33.65 -74.61 6.86
N ALA A 19 -32.61 -75.25 7.41
CA ALA A 19 -31.66 -74.61 8.31
C ALA A 19 -30.84 -73.53 7.59
N GLY A 20 -30.41 -73.78 6.35
CA GLY A 20 -29.74 -72.77 5.52
C GLY A 20 -30.63 -71.55 5.26
N PHE A 21 -31.90 -71.75 4.90
CA PHE A 21 -32.87 -70.67 4.72
C PHE A 21 -33.16 -69.95 6.04
N ALA A 22 -33.28 -70.65 7.16
CA ALA A 22 -33.47 -70.03 8.47
C ALA A 22 -32.29 -69.12 8.85
N ILE A 23 -31.05 -69.55 8.59
CA ILE A 23 -29.85 -68.73 8.81
C ILE A 23 -29.88 -67.49 7.92
N LEU A 24 -30.25 -67.63 6.64
CA LEU A 24 -30.37 -66.49 5.73
C LEU A 24 -31.47 -65.52 6.16
N ILE A 25 -32.64 -66.01 6.61
CA ILE A 25 -33.73 -65.18 7.11
C ILE A 25 -33.32 -64.44 8.38
N ILE A 26 -32.67 -65.13 9.33
CA ILE A 26 -32.14 -64.50 10.54
C ILE A 26 -31.10 -63.44 10.20
N ARG A 27 -30.21 -63.73 9.23
CA ARG A 27 -29.20 -62.77 8.78
C ARG A 27 -29.83 -61.57 8.08
N LEU A 28 -30.85 -61.80 7.26
CA LEU A 28 -31.60 -60.74 6.58
C LEU A 28 -32.32 -59.87 7.60
N PHE A 29 -32.99 -60.45 8.60
CA PHE A 29 -33.64 -59.72 9.69
C PHE A 29 -32.63 -58.92 10.51
N TYR A 30 -31.46 -59.50 10.80
CA TYR A 30 -30.37 -58.78 11.48
C TYR A 30 -29.88 -57.57 10.67
N LEU A 31 -29.72 -57.71 9.36
CA LEU A 31 -29.30 -56.61 8.48
C LEU A 31 -30.39 -55.54 8.29
N GLN A 32 -31.65 -55.97 8.07
CA GLN A 32 -32.76 -55.07 7.72
C GLN A 32 -33.45 -54.43 8.92
N VAL A 33 -33.38 -55.04 10.12
CA VAL A 33 -34.11 -54.58 11.31
C VAL A 33 -33.17 -54.19 12.45
N VAL A 34 -32.19 -55.03 12.79
CA VAL A 34 -31.26 -54.73 13.90
C VAL A 34 -30.20 -53.70 13.50
N GLN A 35 -29.68 -53.79 12.27
CA GLN A 35 -28.70 -52.86 11.73
C GLN A 35 -29.30 -51.85 10.74
N ALA A 36 -30.63 -51.72 10.72
CA ALA A 36 -31.36 -50.88 9.78
C ALA A 36 -30.80 -49.45 9.77
N ASP A 37 -30.69 -48.84 10.95
CA ASP A 37 -30.28 -47.44 11.10
C ASP A 37 -28.83 -47.23 10.63
N MET A 38 -27.90 -48.11 11.03
CA MET A 38 -26.49 -48.04 10.61
C MET A 38 -26.33 -48.16 9.08
N TRP A 39 -27.05 -49.08 8.44
CA TRP A 39 -26.99 -49.25 6.99
C TRP A 39 -27.69 -48.12 6.24
N LYS A 40 -28.76 -47.57 6.82
CA LYS A 40 -29.47 -46.41 6.27
C LYS A 40 -28.63 -45.14 6.34
N GLU A 41 -27.90 -44.93 7.43
CA GLU A 41 -26.94 -43.83 7.60
C GLU A 41 -25.77 -43.96 6.61
N LYS A 42 -25.15 -45.15 6.50
CA LYS A 42 -24.09 -45.40 5.50
C LYS A 42 -24.58 -45.23 4.06
N ALA A 43 -25.80 -45.67 3.76
CA ALA A 43 -26.40 -45.46 2.45
C ALA A 43 -26.64 -43.98 2.18
N SER A 44 -27.15 -43.23 3.17
CA SER A 44 -27.33 -41.78 3.07
C SER A 44 -25.99 -41.06 2.83
N SER A 45 -24.93 -41.41 3.56
CA SER A 45 -23.61 -40.80 3.37
C SER A 45 -22.97 -41.15 2.02
N GLN A 46 -23.28 -42.33 1.45
CA GLN A 46 -22.78 -42.74 0.14
C GLN A 46 -23.61 -42.20 -1.03
N GLN A 47 -24.89 -41.90 -0.81
CA GLN A 47 -25.82 -41.45 -1.84
C GLN A 47 -26.01 -39.92 -1.85
N MET A 48 -25.71 -39.23 -0.75
CA MET A 48 -25.73 -37.77 -0.70
C MET A 48 -24.50 -37.20 -1.40
N TYR A 49 -24.74 -36.49 -2.49
CA TYR A 49 -23.77 -35.60 -3.11
C TYR A 49 -24.16 -34.16 -2.79
N SER A 50 -23.22 -33.43 -2.22
CA SER A 50 -23.32 -31.98 -2.00
C SER A 50 -22.64 -31.24 -3.14
N THR A 51 -23.34 -30.29 -3.75
CA THR A 51 -22.72 -29.24 -4.56
C THR A 51 -22.70 -27.97 -3.72
N SER A 52 -21.54 -27.34 -3.61
CA SER A 52 -21.41 -26.06 -2.90
C SER A 52 -21.92 -24.91 -3.75
N ILE A 53 -22.60 -23.97 -3.13
CA ILE A 53 -22.88 -22.64 -3.69
C ILE A 53 -21.85 -21.71 -3.05
N SER A 54 -20.95 -21.14 -3.85
CA SER A 54 -19.92 -20.22 -3.34
C SER A 54 -20.57 -18.97 -2.75
N ALA A 55 -20.23 -18.62 -1.51
CA ALA A 55 -20.60 -17.33 -0.93
C ALA A 55 -19.82 -16.21 -1.60
N ASN A 56 -20.41 -15.02 -1.73
CA ASN A 56 -19.64 -13.86 -2.14
C ASN A 56 -18.71 -13.47 -1.00
N ARG A 57 -17.44 -13.31 -1.33
CA ARG A 57 -16.46 -12.76 -0.42
C ARG A 57 -16.76 -11.27 -0.23
N GLY A 58 -16.81 -10.81 1.02
CA GLY A 58 -17.16 -9.43 1.34
C GLY A 58 -16.25 -8.42 0.65
N ASN A 59 -16.77 -7.24 0.31
CA ASN A 59 -16.02 -6.23 -0.43
C ASN A 59 -14.99 -5.53 0.46
N ILE A 60 -13.96 -4.95 -0.15
CA ILE A 60 -13.04 -4.03 0.53
C ILE A 60 -13.26 -2.65 -0.09
N TYR A 61 -13.54 -1.65 0.75
CA TYR A 61 -13.79 -0.27 0.36
C TYR A 61 -12.70 0.65 0.92
N ASP A 62 -12.37 1.71 0.19
CA ASP A 62 -11.62 2.85 0.75
C ASP A 62 -12.49 3.62 1.77
N ARG A 63 -11.90 4.61 2.43
CA ARG A 63 -12.59 5.44 3.44
C ARG A 63 -13.81 6.21 2.90
N ASN A 64 -13.90 6.38 1.59
CA ASN A 64 -14.96 7.11 0.88
C ASN A 64 -15.95 6.15 0.19
N MET A 65 -15.95 4.86 0.55
CA MET A 65 -16.81 3.80 -0.01
C MET A 65 -16.52 3.44 -1.48
N LYS A 66 -15.34 3.77 -1.99
CA LYS A 66 -14.86 3.32 -3.31
C LYS A 66 -14.42 1.85 -3.21
N THR A 67 -14.94 0.99 -4.07
CA THR A 67 -14.60 -0.45 -4.03
C THR A 67 -13.18 -0.73 -4.51
N LEU A 68 -12.33 -1.23 -3.61
CA LEU A 68 -10.93 -1.63 -3.87
C LEU A 68 -10.80 -3.12 -4.22
N ALA A 69 -11.66 -3.98 -3.64
CA ALA A 69 -11.75 -5.40 -4.00
C ALA A 69 -13.21 -5.89 -3.91
N LYS A 70 -13.62 -6.73 -4.85
CA LYS A 70 -14.96 -7.33 -4.87
C LYS A 70 -14.96 -8.74 -5.44
N SER A 71 -15.97 -9.52 -5.07
CA SER A 71 -16.27 -10.75 -5.80
C SER A 71 -17.03 -10.44 -7.09
N VAL A 72 -16.67 -11.14 -8.16
CA VAL A 72 -17.43 -11.14 -9.42
C VAL A 72 -17.80 -12.57 -9.78
N THR A 73 -19.00 -12.74 -10.33
CA THR A 73 -19.48 -14.03 -10.82
C THR A 73 -18.68 -14.45 -12.05
N VAL A 74 -18.24 -15.70 -12.05
CA VAL A 74 -17.59 -16.36 -13.17
C VAL A 74 -18.10 -17.79 -13.29
N TRP A 75 -17.69 -18.48 -14.35
CA TRP A 75 -18.17 -19.81 -14.66
C TRP A 75 -17.01 -20.79 -14.76
N THR A 76 -17.26 -22.01 -14.33
CA THR A 76 -16.42 -23.16 -14.64
C THR A 76 -17.12 -23.99 -15.70
N VAL A 77 -16.45 -24.18 -16.84
CA VAL A 77 -16.93 -25.02 -17.93
C VAL A 77 -16.34 -26.42 -17.77
N PHE A 78 -17.21 -27.43 -17.73
CA PHE A 78 -16.83 -28.83 -17.67
C PHE A 78 -17.63 -29.67 -18.66
N ILE A 79 -17.01 -30.77 -19.08
CA ILE A 79 -17.65 -31.77 -19.92
C ILE A 79 -17.95 -33.04 -19.13
N SER A 80 -18.97 -33.78 -19.57
CA SER A 80 -19.39 -35.08 -19.07
C SER A 80 -19.22 -36.11 -20.20
N PRO A 81 -18.00 -36.65 -20.39
CA PRO A 81 -17.70 -37.59 -21.46
C PRO A 81 -18.65 -38.81 -21.54
N ALA A 82 -19.15 -39.27 -20.39
CA ALA A 82 -20.09 -40.39 -20.30
C ALA A 82 -21.48 -40.10 -20.90
N GLU A 83 -21.84 -38.83 -21.07
CA GLU A 83 -23.12 -38.36 -21.62
C GLU A 83 -23.00 -37.83 -23.05
N MET A 84 -21.77 -37.74 -23.58
CA MET A 84 -21.48 -37.23 -24.92
C MET A 84 -21.58 -38.34 -25.97
N GLU A 85 -22.24 -38.03 -27.08
CA GLU A 85 -22.24 -38.89 -28.26
C GLU A 85 -20.86 -38.86 -28.94
N GLU A 86 -20.44 -39.99 -29.53
CA GLU A 86 -19.09 -40.15 -30.08
C GLU A 86 -18.82 -39.21 -31.26
N ASP A 87 -19.84 -38.91 -32.06
CA ASP A 87 -19.79 -38.00 -33.21
C ASP A 87 -19.78 -36.52 -32.83
N GLN A 88 -20.16 -36.17 -31.60
CA GLN A 88 -20.14 -34.78 -31.11
C GLN A 88 -18.77 -34.36 -30.56
N ARG A 89 -17.85 -35.29 -30.31
CA ARG A 89 -16.58 -35.01 -29.59
C ARG A 89 -15.64 -34.06 -30.32
N GLU A 90 -15.49 -34.22 -31.63
CA GLU A 90 -14.66 -33.32 -32.44
C GLU A 90 -15.25 -31.90 -32.47
N LEU A 91 -16.58 -31.79 -32.62
CA LEU A 91 -17.30 -30.52 -32.60
C LEU A 91 -17.17 -29.83 -31.23
N VAL A 92 -17.31 -30.58 -30.13
CA VAL A 92 -17.12 -30.05 -28.77
C VAL A 92 -15.69 -29.57 -28.57
N ALA A 93 -14.70 -30.35 -29.00
CA ALA A 93 -13.30 -29.97 -28.88
C ALA A 93 -12.98 -28.71 -29.69
N SER A 94 -13.47 -28.61 -30.93
CA SER A 94 -13.25 -27.43 -31.77
C SER A 94 -13.95 -26.19 -31.21
N GLY A 95 -15.24 -26.30 -30.85
CA GLY A 95 -16.02 -25.17 -30.38
C GLY A 95 -15.56 -24.65 -29.02
N LEU A 96 -15.26 -25.54 -28.06
CA LEU A 96 -14.72 -25.12 -26.77
C LEU A 96 -13.29 -24.59 -26.89
N SER A 97 -12.47 -25.15 -27.78
CA SER A 97 -11.11 -24.63 -28.03
C SER A 97 -11.14 -23.18 -28.54
N GLU A 98 -12.03 -22.88 -29.48
CA GLU A 98 -12.19 -21.53 -30.05
C GLU A 98 -12.78 -20.54 -29.04
N ILE A 99 -13.91 -20.89 -28.40
CA ILE A 99 -14.61 -19.99 -27.46
C ILE A 99 -13.78 -19.76 -26.19
N LEU A 100 -13.15 -20.81 -25.67
CA LEU A 100 -12.42 -20.72 -24.39
C LEU A 100 -10.94 -20.41 -24.55
N ASP A 101 -10.42 -20.26 -25.77
CA ASP A 101 -8.99 -20.10 -26.05
C ASP A 101 -8.14 -21.16 -25.30
N VAL A 102 -8.50 -22.43 -25.51
CA VAL A 102 -7.80 -23.58 -24.91
C VAL A 102 -7.33 -24.56 -25.98
N ASP A 103 -6.32 -25.35 -25.66
CA ASP A 103 -5.78 -26.35 -26.57
C ASP A 103 -6.85 -27.40 -26.98
N TYR A 104 -6.98 -27.62 -28.29
CA TYR A 104 -7.95 -28.57 -28.87
C TYR A 104 -7.69 -30.00 -28.40
N ASP A 105 -6.44 -30.45 -28.44
CA ASP A 105 -6.07 -31.84 -28.13
C ASP A 105 -6.39 -32.15 -26.66
N MET A 106 -6.13 -31.21 -25.75
CA MET A 106 -6.51 -31.31 -24.33
C MET A 106 -8.02 -31.52 -24.14
N VAL A 107 -8.87 -30.77 -24.84
CA VAL A 107 -10.33 -30.93 -24.73
C VAL A 107 -10.76 -32.27 -25.32
N TYR A 108 -10.22 -32.63 -26.49
CA TYR A 108 -10.54 -33.87 -27.16
C TYR A 108 -10.15 -35.09 -26.32
N GLU A 109 -8.93 -35.13 -25.77
CA GLU A 109 -8.48 -36.21 -24.89
C GLU A 109 -9.36 -36.37 -23.64
N LYS A 110 -9.79 -35.26 -23.02
CA LYS A 110 -10.73 -35.29 -21.90
C LYS A 110 -12.08 -35.88 -22.32
N SER A 111 -12.56 -35.57 -23.51
CA SER A 111 -13.83 -36.10 -24.05
C SER A 111 -13.82 -37.62 -24.30
N LEU A 112 -12.64 -38.24 -24.45
CA LEU A 112 -12.50 -39.69 -24.65
C LEU A 112 -12.63 -40.50 -23.35
N LYS A 113 -12.58 -39.85 -22.18
CA LYS A 113 -12.66 -40.49 -20.86
C LYS A 113 -14.10 -40.87 -20.50
N THR A 114 -14.73 -41.72 -21.31
CA THR A 114 -16.16 -42.13 -21.23
C THR A 114 -16.63 -42.69 -19.89
N TRP A 115 -15.72 -43.04 -18.99
CA TRP A 115 -16.04 -43.45 -17.62
C TRP A 115 -16.19 -42.28 -16.63
N ARG A 116 -15.96 -41.03 -17.05
CA ARG A 116 -16.08 -39.82 -16.23
C ARG A 116 -17.31 -39.01 -16.61
N TYR A 117 -17.95 -38.44 -15.59
CA TYR A 117 -19.11 -37.55 -15.69
C TYR A 117 -18.75 -36.08 -15.43
N ASN A 118 -17.47 -35.78 -15.15
CA ASN A 118 -16.99 -34.43 -14.89
C ASN A 118 -15.49 -34.34 -15.24
N GLU A 119 -15.17 -33.56 -16.28
CA GLU A 119 -13.83 -33.12 -16.64
C GLU A 119 -13.86 -31.59 -16.82
N THR A 120 -13.18 -30.87 -15.93
CA THR A 120 -13.06 -29.40 -16.05
C THR A 120 -12.24 -29.03 -17.28
N ILE A 121 -12.78 -28.14 -18.12
CA ILE A 121 -12.09 -27.59 -19.28
C ILE A 121 -11.41 -26.27 -18.93
N LYS A 122 -12.16 -25.29 -18.43
CA LYS A 122 -11.66 -23.98 -18.03
C LYS A 122 -12.41 -23.49 -16.79
N LYS A 123 -11.69 -22.86 -15.86
CA LYS A 123 -12.25 -22.19 -14.68
C LYS A 123 -12.20 -20.68 -14.88
N LYS A 124 -12.97 -19.93 -14.08
CA LYS A 124 -12.97 -18.46 -14.05
C LYS A 124 -13.27 -17.82 -15.42
N VAL A 125 -14.22 -18.40 -16.14
CA VAL A 125 -14.73 -17.87 -17.42
C VAL A 125 -15.67 -16.71 -17.14
N ASP A 126 -15.49 -15.57 -17.79
CA ASP A 126 -16.37 -14.40 -17.63
C ASP A 126 -17.78 -14.68 -18.20
N ASN A 127 -18.74 -13.79 -17.90
CA ASN A 127 -20.13 -13.97 -18.32
C ASN A 127 -20.32 -13.95 -19.84
N ASP A 128 -19.57 -13.11 -20.57
CA ASP A 128 -19.74 -12.98 -22.02
C ASP A 128 -19.29 -14.28 -22.71
N THR A 129 -18.12 -14.79 -22.32
CA THR A 129 -17.63 -16.08 -22.80
C THR A 129 -18.54 -17.25 -22.38
N ALA A 130 -19.11 -17.21 -21.16
CA ALA A 130 -20.07 -18.23 -20.70
C ALA A 130 -21.38 -18.23 -21.50
N ASP A 131 -21.86 -17.05 -21.90
CA ASP A 131 -23.02 -16.88 -22.77
C ASP A 131 -22.72 -17.44 -24.18
N GLU A 132 -21.51 -17.25 -24.70
CA GLU A 132 -21.07 -17.86 -25.97
C GLU A 132 -21.07 -19.40 -25.90
N VAL A 133 -20.53 -19.99 -24.82
CA VAL A 133 -20.60 -21.45 -24.62
C VAL A 133 -22.06 -21.92 -24.54
N THR A 134 -22.91 -21.17 -23.84
CA THR A 134 -24.34 -21.51 -23.71
C THR A 134 -25.06 -21.45 -25.06
N ALA A 135 -24.75 -20.46 -25.89
CA ALA A 135 -25.24 -20.35 -27.25
C ALA A 135 -24.77 -21.54 -28.11
N PHE A 136 -23.48 -21.87 -28.05
CA PHE A 136 -22.87 -22.98 -28.76
C PHE A 136 -23.53 -24.33 -28.44
N ILE A 137 -23.80 -24.60 -27.15
CA ILE A 137 -24.51 -25.80 -26.70
C ILE A 137 -25.89 -25.89 -27.35
N LYS A 138 -26.63 -24.77 -27.34
CA LYS A 138 -28.01 -24.69 -27.83
C LYS A 138 -28.11 -24.81 -29.34
N GLU A 139 -27.20 -24.19 -30.08
CA GLU A 139 -27.19 -24.19 -31.54
C GLU A 139 -26.86 -25.57 -32.12
N ASN A 140 -26.04 -26.35 -31.42
CA ASN A 140 -25.54 -27.64 -31.90
C ASN A 140 -26.20 -28.85 -31.23
N ASP A 141 -27.20 -28.64 -30.36
CA ASP A 141 -27.89 -29.69 -29.57
C ASP A 141 -26.91 -30.65 -28.87
N ILE A 142 -25.88 -30.05 -28.25
CA ILE A 142 -24.79 -30.81 -27.61
C ILE A 142 -25.22 -31.26 -26.22
N LYS A 143 -24.99 -32.53 -25.91
CA LYS A 143 -25.15 -33.08 -24.56
C LYS A 143 -23.81 -33.27 -23.89
N GLY A 144 -23.76 -33.02 -22.59
CA GLY A 144 -22.57 -33.25 -21.77
C GLY A 144 -21.60 -32.07 -21.68
N ILE A 145 -22.01 -30.83 -22.02
CA ILE A 145 -21.29 -29.62 -21.61
C ILE A 145 -22.13 -28.93 -20.53
N TYR A 146 -21.48 -28.51 -19.45
CA TYR A 146 -22.13 -27.85 -18.33
C TYR A 146 -21.29 -26.68 -17.84
N LEU A 147 -22.00 -25.66 -17.34
CA LEU A 147 -21.42 -24.53 -16.66
C LEU A 147 -21.88 -24.56 -15.21
N SER A 148 -20.96 -24.36 -14.28
CA SER A 148 -21.28 -24.09 -12.88
C SER A 148 -20.83 -22.69 -12.52
N GLU A 149 -21.70 -21.94 -11.87
CA GLU A 149 -21.37 -20.65 -11.29
C GLU A 149 -20.28 -20.80 -10.23
N ASP A 150 -19.35 -19.86 -10.25
CA ASP A 150 -18.25 -19.72 -9.31
C ASP A 150 -18.00 -18.22 -9.07
N THR A 151 -17.14 -17.88 -8.13
CA THR A 151 -16.78 -16.49 -7.85
C THR A 151 -15.27 -16.30 -7.98
N MET A 152 -14.85 -15.17 -8.52
CA MET A 152 -13.45 -14.75 -8.49
C MET A 152 -13.32 -13.42 -7.78
N ARG A 153 -12.17 -13.21 -7.14
CA ARG A 153 -11.80 -11.94 -6.55
C ARG A 153 -11.26 -11.02 -7.63
N TYR A 154 -11.74 -9.78 -7.66
CA TYR A 154 -11.37 -8.77 -8.65
C TYR A 154 -11.01 -7.44 -7.97
N TYR A 155 -9.92 -6.83 -8.45
CA TYR A 155 -9.34 -5.59 -7.91
C TYR A 155 -9.42 -4.50 -9.00
N PRO A 156 -10.41 -3.59 -8.93
CA PRO A 156 -10.70 -2.66 -10.03
C PRO A 156 -9.57 -1.67 -10.39
N TYR A 157 -8.65 -1.41 -9.46
CA TYR A 157 -7.55 -0.46 -9.63
C TYR A 157 -6.21 -1.13 -9.95
N GLY A 158 -6.24 -2.39 -10.41
CA GLY A 158 -5.02 -3.13 -10.75
C GLY A 158 -4.08 -3.23 -9.55
N ASN A 159 -2.86 -2.70 -9.68
CA ASN A 159 -1.82 -2.77 -8.65
C ASN A 159 -1.90 -1.69 -7.56
N LEU A 160 -2.98 -0.93 -7.44
CA LEU A 160 -3.13 0.03 -6.35
C LEU A 160 -3.24 -0.68 -4.98
N ALA A 161 -2.43 -0.25 -4.01
CA ALA A 161 -2.39 -0.75 -2.62
C ALA A 161 -2.15 -2.26 -2.50
N SER A 162 -1.45 -2.86 -3.45
CA SER A 162 -1.37 -4.32 -3.61
C SER A 162 -0.82 -5.08 -2.40
N THR A 163 0.22 -4.55 -1.76
CA THR A 163 0.80 -5.16 -0.56
C THR A 163 -0.05 -4.97 0.70
N VAL A 164 -0.98 -4.01 0.69
CA VAL A 164 -1.98 -3.80 1.75
C VAL A 164 -3.17 -4.72 1.53
N LEU A 165 -3.80 -4.66 0.34
CA LEU A 165 -4.95 -5.50 -0.01
C LEU A 165 -4.58 -6.98 0.02
N GLY A 166 -3.43 -7.32 -0.58
CA GLY A 166 -3.05 -8.69 -0.86
C GLY A 166 -3.93 -9.31 -1.93
N PHE A 167 -4.02 -10.64 -1.93
CA PHE A 167 -4.81 -11.37 -2.92
C PHE A 167 -5.40 -12.66 -2.36
N THR A 168 -6.31 -13.28 -3.10
CA THR A 168 -6.86 -14.61 -2.81
C THR A 168 -6.22 -15.69 -3.67
N GLY A 169 -6.03 -16.88 -3.11
CA GLY A 169 -5.63 -18.07 -3.85
C GLY A 169 -6.70 -18.56 -4.83
N ASN A 170 -6.38 -19.63 -5.55
CA ASN A 170 -7.29 -20.23 -6.53
C ASN A 170 -8.54 -20.87 -5.92
N ASP A 171 -8.55 -21.11 -4.61
CA ASP A 171 -9.65 -21.62 -3.82
C ASP A 171 -10.51 -20.52 -3.17
N GLY A 172 -10.19 -19.24 -3.43
CA GLY A 172 -10.88 -18.09 -2.83
C GLY A 172 -10.42 -17.74 -1.41
N THR A 173 -9.47 -18.49 -0.85
CA THR A 173 -8.89 -18.20 0.47
C THR A 173 -7.94 -17.02 0.36
N GLY A 174 -8.00 -16.07 1.29
CA GLY A 174 -7.05 -14.97 1.37
C GLY A 174 -5.62 -15.47 1.60
N ALA A 175 -4.70 -15.08 0.71
CA ALA A 175 -3.32 -15.56 0.68
C ALA A 175 -2.32 -14.55 1.27
N TYR A 176 -2.52 -13.26 1.01
CA TYR A 176 -1.65 -12.17 1.50
C TYR A 176 -2.47 -10.95 1.95
N GLY A 177 -1.81 -9.99 2.62
CA GLY A 177 -2.40 -8.70 3.00
C GLY A 177 -3.65 -8.80 3.86
N LEU A 178 -4.55 -7.83 3.71
CA LEU A 178 -5.87 -7.81 4.35
C LEU A 178 -6.73 -9.00 3.95
N GLU A 179 -6.61 -9.48 2.70
CA GLU A 179 -7.33 -10.67 2.25
C GLU A 179 -7.01 -11.87 3.16
N ALA A 180 -5.74 -12.09 3.51
CA ALA A 180 -5.34 -13.14 4.45
C ALA A 180 -5.73 -12.83 5.89
N TYR A 181 -5.43 -11.62 6.38
CA TYR A 181 -5.64 -11.26 7.78
C TYR A 181 -7.12 -11.32 8.18
N TYR A 182 -7.99 -10.79 7.33
CA TYR A 182 -9.44 -10.77 7.53
C TYR A 182 -10.15 -11.91 6.80
N ASN A 183 -9.45 -13.00 6.44
CA ASN A 183 -10.06 -14.10 5.67
C ASN A 183 -11.33 -14.65 6.31
N LYS A 184 -11.36 -14.78 7.65
CA LYS A 184 -12.53 -15.26 8.39
C LYS A 184 -13.73 -14.31 8.31
N THR A 185 -13.48 -13.01 8.25
CA THR A 185 -14.50 -11.96 8.12
C THR A 185 -15.02 -11.90 6.69
N LEU A 186 -14.11 -11.95 5.73
CA LEU A 186 -14.37 -11.77 4.31
C LEU A 186 -14.97 -13.01 3.63
N SER A 187 -14.66 -14.24 4.05
CA SER A 187 -14.96 -15.45 3.25
C SER A 187 -16.45 -15.79 3.11
N GLY A 188 -17.28 -15.38 4.07
CA GLY A 188 -18.65 -15.88 4.19
C GLY A 188 -18.71 -17.38 4.48
N THR A 189 -19.90 -17.96 4.35
CA THR A 189 -20.17 -19.39 4.51
C THR A 189 -20.85 -19.93 3.25
N ASN A 190 -20.18 -20.87 2.57
CA ASN A 190 -20.74 -21.48 1.36
C ASN A 190 -22.06 -22.22 1.66
N GLY A 191 -23.01 -22.06 0.75
CA GLY A 191 -24.26 -22.81 0.73
C GLY A 191 -24.04 -24.25 0.24
N VAL A 192 -25.03 -25.11 0.46
CA VAL A 192 -24.98 -26.51 0.04
C VAL A 192 -26.31 -26.95 -0.55
N ILE A 193 -26.25 -27.49 -1.77
CA ILE A 193 -27.34 -28.27 -2.36
C ILE A 193 -27.05 -29.75 -2.10
N ALA A 194 -27.76 -30.34 -1.14
CA ALA A 194 -27.69 -31.76 -0.86
C ALA A 194 -28.73 -32.51 -1.71
N SER A 195 -28.24 -33.38 -2.61
CA SER A 195 -29.08 -34.20 -3.48
C SER A 195 -28.71 -35.68 -3.38
N VAL A 196 -29.71 -36.57 -3.53
CA VAL A 196 -29.48 -38.01 -3.49
C VAL A 196 -29.26 -38.52 -4.92
N ARG A 197 -28.08 -39.09 -5.19
CA ARG A 197 -27.74 -39.70 -6.49
C ARG A 197 -27.85 -41.23 -6.42
N ASN A 198 -28.20 -41.85 -7.55
CA ASN A 198 -28.24 -43.30 -7.69
C ASN A 198 -26.82 -43.89 -7.88
N ALA A 199 -26.70 -45.22 -7.97
CA ALA A 199 -25.42 -45.91 -8.17
C ALA A 199 -24.69 -45.58 -9.50
N LYS A 200 -25.33 -44.86 -10.42
CA LYS A 200 -24.75 -44.35 -11.67
C LYS A 200 -24.41 -42.86 -11.61
N GLY A 201 -24.54 -42.21 -10.45
CA GLY A 201 -24.25 -40.79 -10.27
C GLY A 201 -25.34 -39.84 -10.78
N THR A 202 -26.53 -40.33 -11.16
CA THR A 202 -27.64 -39.47 -11.59
C THR A 202 -28.51 -39.07 -10.40
N ALA A 203 -28.95 -37.82 -10.33
CA ALA A 203 -29.91 -37.38 -9.31
C ALA A 203 -31.18 -38.25 -9.36
N MET A 204 -31.62 -38.75 -8.20
CA MET A 204 -32.80 -39.62 -8.14
C MET A 204 -34.07 -38.78 -8.33
N PRO A 205 -34.94 -39.12 -9.31
CA PRO A 205 -36.24 -38.49 -9.42
C PRO A 205 -37.02 -38.74 -8.11
N PHE A 206 -37.65 -37.69 -7.58
CA PHE A 206 -38.41 -37.67 -6.32
C PHE A 206 -37.60 -37.70 -5.00
N SER A 207 -36.29 -37.41 -5.02
CA SER A 207 -35.55 -37.09 -3.79
C SER A 207 -35.70 -35.60 -3.46
N GLU A 208 -36.09 -35.26 -2.22
CA GLU A 208 -36.11 -33.87 -1.76
C GLU A 208 -34.68 -33.32 -1.76
N GLN A 209 -34.44 -32.28 -2.54
CA GLN A 209 -33.21 -31.50 -2.44
C GLN A 209 -33.29 -30.63 -1.20
N GLN A 210 -32.29 -30.72 -0.32
CA GLN A 210 -32.12 -29.74 0.75
C GLN A 210 -31.15 -28.69 0.28
N ILE A 211 -31.62 -27.45 0.20
CA ILE A 211 -30.82 -26.29 -0.16
C ILE A 211 -30.57 -25.51 1.13
N TYR A 212 -29.30 -25.30 1.43
CA TYR A 212 -28.83 -24.36 2.44
C TYR A 212 -28.20 -23.20 1.66
N ASP A 213 -28.77 -22.00 1.79
CA ASP A 213 -28.28 -20.82 1.07
C ASP A 213 -26.89 -20.42 1.57
N ALA A 214 -26.11 -19.79 0.69
CA ALA A 214 -24.83 -19.22 1.06
C ALA A 214 -25.04 -17.94 1.88
N GLU A 215 -24.15 -17.69 2.84
CA GLU A 215 -24.09 -16.44 3.59
C GLU A 215 -22.86 -15.66 3.12
N ASP A 216 -23.09 -14.49 2.54
CA ASP A 216 -22.00 -13.63 2.05
C ASP A 216 -21.10 -13.16 3.19
N GLY A 217 -19.83 -12.95 2.87
CA GLY A 217 -18.85 -12.44 3.80
C GLY A 217 -19.08 -10.97 4.15
N GLN A 218 -18.59 -10.59 5.32
CA GLN A 218 -18.62 -9.21 5.78
C GLN A 218 -17.62 -8.37 5.00
N SER A 219 -17.97 -7.11 4.73
CA SER A 219 -17.11 -6.18 3.99
C SER A 219 -16.25 -5.36 4.94
N LEU A 220 -15.12 -4.85 4.44
CA LEU A 220 -14.21 -3.96 5.16
C LEU A 220 -14.29 -2.55 4.58
N VAL A 221 -14.29 -1.53 5.43
CA VAL A 221 -14.01 -0.14 5.06
C VAL A 221 -12.65 0.20 5.63
N LEU A 222 -11.77 0.71 4.78
CA LEU A 222 -10.40 1.04 5.16
C LEU A 222 -10.28 2.51 5.62
N THR A 223 -9.15 2.83 6.22
CA THR A 223 -8.67 4.20 6.43
C THR A 223 -7.93 4.72 5.20
N ILE A 224 -7.51 3.81 4.31
CA ILE A 224 -6.92 4.13 3.01
C ILE A 224 -7.87 5.04 2.25
N ASP A 225 -7.34 6.16 1.78
CA ASP A 225 -8.02 7.03 0.82
C ASP A 225 -7.45 6.72 -0.56
N GLU A 226 -8.31 6.32 -1.49
CA GLU A 226 -7.83 5.90 -2.81
C GLU A 226 -7.08 7.00 -3.56
N THR A 227 -7.47 8.27 -3.38
CA THR A 227 -6.81 9.40 -4.04
C THR A 227 -5.45 9.68 -3.39
N VAL A 228 -5.35 9.65 -2.06
CA VAL A 228 -4.06 9.76 -1.34
C VAL A 228 -3.12 8.62 -1.74
N GLN A 229 -3.63 7.38 -1.78
CA GLN A 229 -2.88 6.20 -2.19
C GLN A 229 -2.37 6.34 -3.63
N HIS A 230 -3.20 6.83 -4.55
CA HIS A 230 -2.81 7.04 -5.94
C HIS A 230 -1.64 8.02 -6.06
N TYR A 231 -1.69 9.18 -5.39
CA TYR A 231 -0.60 10.16 -5.40
C TYR A 231 0.67 9.62 -4.75
N LEU A 232 0.53 8.88 -3.63
CA LEU A 232 1.66 8.21 -2.98
C LEU A 232 2.36 7.26 -3.96
N GLU A 233 1.61 6.36 -4.61
CA GLU A 233 2.17 5.37 -5.52
C GLU A 233 2.75 5.97 -6.78
N LYS A 234 2.10 6.99 -7.34
CA LYS A 234 2.60 7.73 -8.49
C LYS A 234 3.99 8.29 -8.23
N HIS A 235 4.16 9.03 -7.12
CA HIS A 235 5.44 9.66 -6.80
C HIS A 235 6.50 8.63 -6.37
N LEU A 236 6.10 7.53 -5.74
CA LEU A 236 7.00 6.44 -5.37
C LEU A 236 7.49 5.66 -6.59
N GLU A 237 6.62 5.35 -7.55
CA GLU A 237 6.95 4.68 -8.81
C GLU A 237 7.92 5.54 -9.65
N ASN A 238 7.63 6.83 -9.80
CA ASN A 238 8.53 7.76 -10.48
C ASN A 238 9.92 7.77 -9.83
N ALA A 239 9.98 7.79 -8.50
CA ALA A 239 11.25 7.75 -7.78
C ALA A 239 12.01 6.42 -7.97
N VAL A 240 11.31 5.29 -8.01
CA VAL A 240 11.91 3.97 -8.28
C VAL A 240 12.53 3.93 -9.67
N GLN A 241 11.80 4.40 -10.69
CA GLN A 241 12.27 4.40 -12.07
C GLN A 241 13.42 5.38 -12.29
N GLU A 242 13.29 6.60 -11.78
CA GLU A 242 14.28 7.66 -12.00
C GLU A 242 15.59 7.40 -11.26
N HIS A 243 15.53 6.74 -10.11
CA HIS A 243 16.70 6.47 -9.27
C HIS A 243 17.14 5.02 -9.30
N GLU A 244 16.60 4.22 -10.21
CA GLU A 244 16.89 2.79 -10.37
C GLU A 244 17.00 2.08 -9.00
N VAL A 245 15.97 2.23 -8.17
CA VAL A 245 15.96 1.70 -6.80
C VAL A 245 16.01 0.17 -6.84
N GLN A 246 17.09 -0.43 -6.34
CA GLN A 246 17.34 -1.86 -6.50
C GLN A 246 16.59 -2.73 -5.49
N ASN A 247 16.39 -2.25 -4.26
CA ASN A 247 15.84 -3.07 -3.16
C ASN A 247 14.47 -2.58 -2.68
N ARG A 248 13.67 -2.08 -3.63
CA ARG A 248 12.31 -1.55 -3.47
C ARG A 248 12.24 -0.29 -2.59
N ALA A 249 11.24 0.53 -2.86
CA ALA A 249 10.89 1.72 -2.11
C ALA A 249 9.68 1.46 -1.20
N VAL A 250 9.58 2.20 -0.10
CA VAL A 250 8.42 2.22 0.81
C VAL A 250 7.88 3.64 0.89
N GLY A 251 6.56 3.76 0.84
CA GLY A 251 5.83 5.00 1.11
C GLY A 251 4.72 4.77 2.13
N ILE A 252 4.59 5.65 3.12
CA ILE A 252 3.52 5.62 4.13
C ILE A 252 2.98 7.04 4.30
N VAL A 253 1.66 7.21 4.24
CA VAL A 253 0.94 8.42 4.64
C VAL A 253 0.05 8.07 5.82
N MET A 254 0.19 8.80 6.92
CA MET A 254 -0.51 8.50 8.18
C MET A 254 -1.04 9.77 8.80
N ASN A 255 -2.26 9.72 9.34
CA ASN A 255 -2.74 10.77 10.22
C ASN A 255 -2.00 10.69 11.56
N VAL A 256 -1.32 11.77 11.92
CA VAL A 256 -0.40 11.83 13.06
C VAL A 256 -1.15 11.75 14.40
N LYS A 257 -2.41 12.21 14.44
CA LYS A 257 -3.23 12.26 15.66
C LYS A 257 -4.07 11.01 15.89
N THR A 258 -4.49 10.32 14.83
CA THR A 258 -5.42 9.18 14.93
C THR A 258 -4.75 7.83 14.75
N GLY A 259 -3.62 7.77 14.05
CA GLY A 259 -3.00 6.52 13.67
C GLY A 259 -3.54 5.90 12.37
N GLU A 260 -4.52 6.54 11.72
CA GLU A 260 -5.06 6.08 10.45
C GLU A 260 -4.00 6.05 9.35
N ILE A 261 -3.85 4.91 8.68
CA ILE A 261 -3.02 4.81 7.49
C ILE A 261 -3.86 5.25 6.28
N LEU A 262 -3.53 6.42 5.72
CA LEU A 262 -4.23 6.98 4.56
C LEU A 262 -3.69 6.45 3.24
N GLY A 263 -2.41 6.06 3.24
CA GLY A 263 -1.79 5.36 2.14
C GLY A 263 -0.56 4.56 2.60
N MET A 264 -0.33 3.40 2.01
CA MET A 264 0.85 2.58 2.26
C MET A 264 1.18 1.79 1.00
N SER A 265 2.43 1.84 0.55
CA SER A 265 2.86 1.09 -0.63
C SER A 265 4.33 0.67 -0.53
N THR A 266 4.66 -0.37 -1.28
CA THR A 266 6.04 -0.79 -1.55
C THR A 266 6.18 -0.94 -3.06
N LYS A 267 7.13 -0.26 -3.70
CA LYS A 267 7.33 -0.33 -5.16
C LYS A 267 8.73 -0.87 -5.51
N PRO A 268 8.92 -1.67 -6.57
CA PRO A 268 7.87 -2.29 -7.38
C PRO A 268 6.95 -3.19 -6.54
N ASP A 269 5.66 -3.25 -6.91
CA ASP A 269 4.66 -4.15 -6.33
C ASP A 269 4.23 -5.21 -7.35
N PHE A 270 2.97 -5.64 -7.33
CA PHE A 270 2.37 -6.66 -8.19
C PHE A 270 0.89 -6.30 -8.39
N ASP A 271 0.23 -6.83 -9.42
CA ASP A 271 -1.24 -6.73 -9.54
C ASP A 271 -1.91 -7.91 -8.83
N PRO A 272 -2.79 -7.68 -7.84
CA PRO A 272 -3.52 -8.74 -7.14
C PRO A 272 -4.46 -9.57 -8.03
N ASN A 273 -4.84 -9.07 -9.21
CA ASN A 273 -5.54 -9.86 -10.22
C ASN A 273 -4.62 -10.92 -10.86
N LYS A 274 -3.31 -10.68 -10.85
CA LYS A 274 -2.27 -11.51 -11.47
C LYS A 274 -1.03 -11.66 -10.56
N PRO A 275 -1.19 -12.17 -9.34
CA PRO A 275 -0.15 -12.09 -8.31
C PRO A 275 1.10 -12.91 -8.66
N SER A 276 1.01 -13.88 -9.55
CA SER A 276 2.15 -14.69 -10.00
C SER A 276 2.98 -14.03 -11.11
N GLU A 277 2.51 -12.98 -11.77
CA GLU A 277 3.29 -12.24 -12.76
C GLU A 277 4.34 -11.37 -12.02
N ILE A 278 5.57 -11.33 -12.54
CA ILE A 278 6.62 -10.46 -12.02
C ILE A 278 6.47 -9.08 -12.65
N TYR A 279 6.32 -8.06 -11.81
CA TYR A 279 6.05 -6.69 -12.22
C TYR A 279 7.32 -5.83 -12.37
N ASP A 280 8.35 -6.10 -11.56
CA ASP A 280 9.64 -5.45 -11.73
C ASP A 280 10.26 -5.87 -13.07
N THR A 281 10.55 -4.90 -13.93
CA THR A 281 11.00 -5.15 -15.30
C THR A 281 12.40 -5.77 -15.34
N ASN A 282 13.27 -5.40 -14.40
CA ASN A 282 14.63 -5.91 -14.34
C ASN A 282 14.62 -7.38 -13.90
N THR A 283 13.95 -7.68 -12.78
CA THR A 283 13.76 -9.03 -12.27
C THR A 283 13.08 -9.92 -13.31
N LYS A 284 12.08 -9.40 -14.03
CA LYS A 284 11.42 -10.14 -15.10
C LYS A 284 12.37 -10.47 -16.25
N ALA A 285 13.18 -9.50 -16.70
CA ALA A 285 14.16 -9.73 -17.75
C ALA A 285 15.21 -10.77 -17.35
N GLU A 286 15.70 -10.73 -16.11
CA GLU A 286 16.63 -11.73 -15.56
C GLU A 286 16.00 -13.12 -15.54
N LEU A 287 14.75 -13.25 -15.08
CA LEU A 287 14.04 -14.53 -15.06
C LEU A 287 13.74 -15.07 -16.47
N ASP A 288 13.39 -14.20 -17.41
CA ASP A 288 13.17 -14.58 -18.80
C ASP A 288 14.48 -15.10 -19.43
N GLU A 289 15.62 -14.45 -19.18
CA GLU A 289 16.95 -14.93 -19.61
C GLU A 289 17.28 -16.30 -18.98
N MET A 290 17.08 -16.45 -17.66
CA MET A 290 17.29 -17.74 -16.97
C MET A 290 16.43 -18.87 -17.58
N LYS A 291 15.18 -18.57 -17.92
CA LYS A 291 14.27 -19.54 -18.54
C LYS A 291 14.70 -19.93 -19.94
N GLU A 292 15.12 -18.96 -20.74
CA GLU A 292 15.66 -19.20 -22.08
C GLU A 292 16.94 -20.04 -22.04
N GLU A 293 17.84 -19.75 -21.09
CA GLU A 293 19.08 -20.52 -20.88
C GLU A 293 18.86 -21.94 -20.35
N ALA A 294 17.75 -22.17 -19.63
CA ALA A 294 17.38 -23.48 -19.12
C ALA A 294 16.94 -24.43 -20.24
N GLY A 295 16.12 -23.96 -21.19
CA GLY A 295 15.57 -24.82 -22.25
C GLY A 295 14.85 -26.05 -21.66
N ASP A 296 15.29 -27.26 -22.04
CA ASP A 296 14.79 -28.54 -21.52
C ASP A 296 15.67 -29.14 -20.40
N ASP A 297 16.68 -28.40 -19.92
CA ASP A 297 17.58 -28.86 -18.85
C ASP A 297 16.87 -28.82 -17.48
N GLU A 298 16.62 -30.00 -16.89
CA GLU A 298 15.88 -30.13 -15.63
C GLU A 298 16.56 -29.40 -14.45
N GLU A 299 17.90 -29.36 -14.38
CA GLU A 299 18.64 -28.74 -13.27
C GLU A 299 18.51 -27.22 -13.34
N LYS A 300 18.68 -26.64 -14.53
CA LYS A 300 18.51 -25.19 -14.74
C LYS A 300 17.05 -24.75 -14.62
N LEU A 301 16.09 -25.60 -15.00
CA LEU A 301 14.67 -25.31 -14.78
C LEU A 301 14.35 -25.24 -13.29
N ASP A 302 14.93 -26.11 -12.46
CA ASP A 302 14.78 -26.06 -11.00
C ASP A 302 15.35 -24.75 -10.41
N GLU A 303 16.50 -24.30 -10.90
CA GLU A 303 17.08 -22.99 -10.54
C GLU A 303 16.13 -21.83 -10.93
N TYR A 304 15.60 -21.85 -12.16
CA TYR A 304 14.61 -20.87 -12.61
C TYR A 304 13.34 -20.86 -11.75
N TYR A 305 12.76 -22.03 -11.45
CA TYR A 305 11.54 -22.10 -10.63
C TYR A 305 11.79 -21.67 -9.19
N THR A 306 12.98 -21.93 -8.66
CA THR A 306 13.40 -21.43 -7.35
C THR A 306 13.48 -19.90 -7.36
N ALA A 307 14.20 -19.31 -8.32
CA ALA A 307 14.33 -17.87 -8.47
C ALA A 307 12.96 -17.17 -8.70
N LEU A 308 12.09 -17.77 -9.52
CA LEU A 308 10.73 -17.28 -9.74
C LEU A 308 9.92 -17.28 -8.45
N GLY A 309 9.99 -18.35 -7.66
CA GLY A 309 9.30 -18.45 -6.37
C GLY A 309 9.80 -17.40 -5.37
N GLU A 310 11.11 -17.18 -5.31
CA GLU A 310 11.72 -16.14 -4.47
C GLU A 310 11.30 -14.74 -4.90
N ALA A 311 11.31 -14.44 -6.20
CA ALA A 311 10.86 -13.17 -6.76
C ALA A 311 9.36 -12.91 -6.47
N GLN A 312 8.52 -13.94 -6.62
CA GLN A 312 7.09 -13.86 -6.29
C GLN A 312 6.87 -13.57 -4.80
N MET A 313 7.55 -14.28 -3.91
CA MET A 313 7.47 -14.00 -2.47
C MET A 313 7.99 -12.61 -2.11
N ALA A 314 9.06 -12.16 -2.77
CA ALA A 314 9.65 -10.86 -2.55
C ALA A 314 8.69 -9.71 -2.91
N GLN A 315 7.99 -9.77 -4.05
CA GLN A 315 7.02 -8.73 -4.45
C GLN A 315 5.78 -8.71 -3.55
N TRP A 316 5.30 -9.88 -3.09
CA TRP A 316 4.14 -9.98 -2.18
C TRP A 316 4.41 -9.42 -0.79
N ARG A 317 5.68 -9.42 -0.36
CA ARG A 317 6.09 -8.93 0.96
C ARG A 317 5.83 -7.42 1.09
N ASN A 318 5.19 -7.03 2.19
CA ASN A 318 5.02 -5.62 2.55
C ASN A 318 6.26 -5.14 3.33
N LYS A 319 7.21 -4.54 2.60
CA LYS A 319 8.48 -4.07 3.15
C LYS A 319 8.28 -3.03 4.28
N ALA A 320 7.17 -2.29 4.29
CA ALA A 320 6.88 -1.28 5.31
C ALA A 320 6.77 -1.86 6.73
N ILE A 321 6.33 -3.12 6.85
CA ILE A 321 6.10 -3.81 8.13
C ILE A 321 6.98 -5.04 8.32
N SER A 322 7.49 -5.64 7.24
CA SER A 322 8.20 -6.92 7.30
C SER A 322 9.73 -6.80 7.27
N ASP A 323 10.27 -5.65 6.88
CA ASP A 323 11.71 -5.46 6.67
C ASP A 323 12.28 -4.42 7.64
N PRO A 324 12.87 -4.83 8.76
CA PRO A 324 13.65 -3.94 9.59
C PRO A 324 14.87 -3.40 8.84
N TYR A 325 15.09 -2.09 8.90
CA TYR A 325 16.23 -1.40 8.31
C TYR A 325 16.86 -0.41 9.30
N GLU A 326 18.09 0.03 9.03
CA GLU A 326 18.72 1.08 9.83
C GLU A 326 18.03 2.43 9.55
N PRO A 327 17.35 3.06 10.52
CA PRO A 327 16.49 4.22 10.26
C PRO A 327 17.26 5.50 9.89
N GLY A 328 18.57 5.53 10.16
CA GLY A 328 19.43 6.65 9.88
C GLY A 328 18.96 7.96 10.52
N SER A 329 19.26 9.08 9.87
CA SER A 329 19.07 10.41 10.47
C SER A 329 17.61 10.82 10.74
N VAL A 330 16.59 10.10 10.26
CA VAL A 330 15.19 10.33 10.69
C VAL A 330 15.05 10.06 12.20
N PHE A 331 15.72 9.02 12.69
CA PHE A 331 15.74 8.63 14.10
C PHE A 331 16.25 9.72 15.04
N LYS A 332 17.01 10.70 14.54
CA LYS A 332 17.47 11.84 15.34
C LYS A 332 16.32 12.63 15.98
N LEU A 333 15.12 12.62 15.39
CA LEU A 333 13.95 13.24 16.04
C LEU A 333 13.62 12.55 17.37
N ILE A 334 13.73 11.22 17.44
CA ILE A 334 13.51 10.45 18.66
C ILE A 334 14.61 10.74 19.70
N THR A 335 15.88 10.73 19.28
CA THR A 335 17.01 11.11 20.17
C THR A 335 16.86 12.54 20.69
N ALA A 336 16.43 13.48 19.84
CA ALA A 336 16.20 14.86 20.22
C ALA A 336 15.04 15.00 21.22
N SER A 337 13.94 14.30 20.97
CA SER A 337 12.79 14.25 21.88
C SER A 337 13.21 13.80 23.28
N ALA A 338 13.93 12.68 23.38
CA ALA A 338 14.42 12.16 24.65
C ALA A 338 15.38 13.13 25.36
N ALA A 339 16.28 13.77 24.61
CA ALA A 339 17.26 14.68 25.17
C ALA A 339 16.66 16.02 25.64
N LEU A 340 15.65 16.54 24.95
CA LEU A 340 14.91 17.74 25.37
C LEU A 340 14.01 17.44 26.58
N GLU A 341 13.26 16.33 26.55
CA GLU A 341 12.34 15.94 27.62
C GLU A 341 13.07 15.73 28.96
N THR A 342 14.29 15.18 28.91
CA THR A 342 15.13 14.98 30.10
C THR A 342 15.91 16.23 30.53
N GLY A 343 15.85 17.32 29.75
CA GLY A 343 16.68 18.51 29.96
C GLY A 343 18.18 18.29 29.73
N THR A 344 18.57 17.19 29.08
CA THR A 344 19.96 16.88 28.72
C THR A 344 20.52 17.96 27.78
N VAL A 345 19.67 18.48 26.88
CA VAL A 345 19.97 19.59 25.98
C VAL A 345 18.83 20.61 25.97
N THR A 346 19.14 21.80 25.48
CA THR A 346 18.18 22.87 25.14
C THR A 346 18.42 23.29 23.69
N GLY A 347 17.51 24.05 23.09
CA GLY A 347 17.71 24.59 21.73
C GLY A 347 19.05 25.33 21.56
N SER A 348 19.46 26.07 22.60
CA SER A 348 20.71 26.85 22.63
C SER A 348 21.96 26.07 23.03
N THR A 349 21.87 24.76 23.33
CA THR A 349 23.05 23.98 23.74
C THR A 349 24.10 23.98 22.64
N PRO A 350 25.34 24.44 22.91
CA PRO A 350 26.36 24.58 21.89
C PRO A 350 27.08 23.27 21.60
N PHE A 351 27.38 23.04 20.32
CA PHE A 351 28.18 21.94 19.81
C PHE A 351 29.25 22.47 18.86
N TYR A 352 30.30 21.67 18.66
CA TYR A 352 31.32 21.92 17.66
C TYR A 352 31.51 20.70 16.77
N CYS A 353 31.33 20.89 15.47
CA CYS A 353 31.45 19.83 14.47
C CYS A 353 32.60 20.15 13.50
N PRO A 354 33.78 19.52 13.67
CA PRO A 354 34.89 19.62 12.72
C PRO A 354 34.72 18.72 11.48
N GLY A 355 33.54 18.09 11.32
CA GLY A 355 33.24 17.15 10.23
C GLY A 355 33.30 15.67 10.65
N TYR A 356 33.70 15.38 11.89
CA TYR A 356 33.75 14.03 12.45
C TYR A 356 33.81 14.08 13.98
N ILE A 357 33.69 12.92 14.62
CA ILE A 357 34.01 12.70 16.03
C ILE A 357 34.71 11.35 16.18
N GLU A 358 35.67 11.26 17.10
CA GLU A 358 36.35 10.01 17.45
C GLU A 358 35.63 9.34 18.63
N VAL A 359 35.21 8.09 18.47
CA VAL A 359 34.54 7.29 19.51
C VAL A 359 35.20 5.93 19.58
N ALA A 360 35.72 5.56 20.75
CA ALA A 360 36.40 4.28 20.96
C ALA A 360 37.52 3.96 19.95
N GLY A 361 38.22 5.00 19.45
CA GLY A 361 39.27 4.86 18.43
C GLY A 361 38.76 4.73 16.99
N ASN A 362 37.45 4.86 16.77
CA ASN A 362 36.83 4.90 15.45
C ASN A 362 36.39 6.32 15.10
N ARG A 363 36.71 6.72 13.87
CA ARG A 363 36.28 8.00 13.32
C ARG A 363 34.87 7.88 12.74
N ILE A 364 33.90 8.57 13.34
CA ILE A 364 32.54 8.67 12.83
C ILE A 364 32.38 10.02 12.13
N SER A 365 32.18 9.99 10.81
CA SER A 365 32.11 11.18 9.97
C SER A 365 30.72 11.83 9.98
N CYS A 366 30.70 13.15 9.79
CA CYS A 366 29.51 13.89 9.40
C CYS A 366 29.41 13.94 7.87
N TRP A 367 28.19 14.03 7.33
CA TRP A 367 27.99 14.17 5.88
C TRP A 367 28.66 15.45 5.33
N LYS A 368 28.66 16.54 6.12
CA LYS A 368 29.38 17.77 5.81
C LYS A 368 30.86 17.61 6.16
N ILE A 369 31.67 17.22 5.18
CA ILE A 369 33.12 16.93 5.33
C ILE A 369 33.88 18.10 5.98
N GLY A 370 33.57 19.34 5.59
CA GLY A 370 34.19 20.55 6.16
C GLY A 370 33.71 20.89 7.58
N GLY A 371 32.76 20.14 8.13
CA GLY A 371 32.14 20.39 9.41
C GLY A 371 31.06 21.47 9.40
N HIS A 372 30.24 21.47 10.45
CA HIS A 372 29.26 22.54 10.69
C HIS A 372 29.86 23.70 11.51
N GLY A 373 31.07 23.54 12.06
CA GLY A 373 31.66 24.54 12.95
C GLY A 373 30.93 24.61 14.28
N ALA A 374 30.86 25.81 14.86
CA ALA A 374 30.03 26.06 16.04
C ALA A 374 28.56 26.09 15.63
N ILE A 375 27.73 25.30 16.32
CA ILE A 375 26.31 25.16 16.03
C ILE A 375 25.55 24.92 17.33
N ASP A 376 24.33 25.39 17.44
CA ASP A 376 23.44 25.05 18.56
C ASP A 376 22.64 23.77 18.26
N PHE A 377 21.78 23.34 19.19
CA PHE A 377 21.03 22.10 19.01
C PHE A 377 19.99 22.21 17.89
N VAL A 378 19.35 23.38 17.74
CA VAL A 378 18.42 23.65 16.62
C VAL A 378 19.15 23.53 15.28
N GLY A 379 20.32 24.15 15.16
CA GLY A 379 21.19 24.02 14.00
C GLY A 379 21.64 22.59 13.77
N ALA A 380 21.94 21.82 14.83
CA ALA A 380 22.32 20.42 14.72
C ALA A 380 21.20 19.54 14.13
N ILE A 381 19.94 19.79 14.51
CA ILE A 381 18.75 19.15 13.90
C ILE A 381 18.63 19.58 12.43
N LYS A 382 18.63 20.90 12.18
CA LYS A 382 18.52 21.51 10.84
C LYS A 382 19.55 20.94 9.85
N GLY A 383 20.81 20.90 10.28
CA GLY A 383 21.96 20.42 9.50
C GLY A 383 22.22 18.92 9.61
N SER A 384 21.40 18.15 10.33
CA SER A 384 21.59 16.71 10.53
C SER A 384 22.99 16.33 11.04
N CYS A 385 23.52 17.05 12.02
CA CYS A 385 24.92 16.92 12.47
C CYS A 385 25.18 15.63 13.28
N ASN A 386 25.92 14.66 12.72
CA ASN A 386 26.24 13.40 13.42
C ASN A 386 27.03 13.64 14.73
N PRO A 387 28.12 14.43 14.77
CA PRO A 387 28.86 14.68 16.01
C PRO A 387 28.00 15.24 17.15
N ALA A 388 27.09 16.19 16.85
CA ALA A 388 26.21 16.76 17.87
C ALA A 388 25.24 15.73 18.44
N PHE A 389 24.67 14.86 17.59
CA PHE A 389 23.77 13.79 18.04
C PHE A 389 24.50 12.68 18.81
N ILE A 390 25.74 12.36 18.44
CA ILE A 390 26.59 11.46 19.21
C ILE A 390 26.87 12.01 20.60
N MET A 391 27.27 13.29 20.70
CA MET A 391 27.49 13.95 21.98
C MET A 391 26.20 14.01 22.81
N THR A 392 25.05 14.23 22.15
CA THR A 392 23.73 14.25 22.80
C THR A 392 23.36 12.87 23.35
N GLY A 393 23.53 11.79 22.57
CA GLY A 393 23.26 10.43 23.01
C GLY A 393 24.19 9.98 24.15
N GLN A 394 25.48 10.35 24.08
CA GLN A 394 26.43 10.10 25.15
C GLN A 394 26.07 10.86 26.43
N ALA A 395 25.60 12.11 26.32
CA ALA A 395 25.16 12.91 27.47
C ALA A 395 23.86 12.37 28.09
N LEU A 396 22.92 11.88 27.27
CA LEU A 396 21.70 11.22 27.74
C LEU A 396 22.01 9.92 28.49
N GLY A 397 23.02 9.18 28.00
CA GLY A 397 23.45 7.91 28.56
C GLY A 397 22.60 6.73 28.08
N ALA A 398 23.19 5.54 28.09
CA ALA A 398 22.58 4.34 27.52
C ALA A 398 21.27 3.93 28.19
N GLU A 399 21.14 4.11 29.50
CA GLU A 399 19.97 3.69 30.26
C GLU A 399 18.72 4.49 29.87
N LEU A 400 18.80 5.82 29.91
CA LEU A 400 17.71 6.69 29.46
C LEU A 400 17.46 6.54 27.96
N PHE A 401 18.51 6.39 27.14
CA PHE A 401 18.34 6.16 25.72
C PHE A 401 17.48 4.92 25.44
N MET A 402 17.82 3.77 26.05
CA MET A 402 17.04 2.53 25.93
C MET A 402 15.62 2.66 26.50
N GLU A 403 15.46 3.35 27.63
CA GLU A 403 14.12 3.62 28.22
C GLU A 403 13.24 4.39 27.23
N TYR A 404 13.77 5.39 26.53
CA TYR A 404 13.00 6.11 25.53
C TYR A 404 12.72 5.26 24.29
N LEU A 405 13.62 4.38 23.84
CA LEU A 405 13.29 3.45 22.74
C LEU A 405 12.06 2.60 23.07
N ASP A 406 11.98 2.12 24.32
CA ASP A 406 10.83 1.36 24.81
C ASP A 406 9.56 2.22 24.91
N LYS A 407 9.67 3.45 25.42
CA LYS A 407 8.53 4.37 25.47
C LYS A 407 8.02 4.74 24.08
N PHE A 408 8.91 4.88 23.09
CA PHE A 408 8.56 5.10 21.69
C PHE A 408 8.08 3.81 20.97
N GLY A 409 8.02 2.67 21.65
CA GLY A 409 7.48 1.42 21.10
C GLY A 409 8.42 0.64 20.19
N LEU A 410 9.71 0.94 20.19
CA LEU A 410 10.68 0.34 19.25
C LEU A 410 11.20 -1.05 19.68
N TYR A 411 10.73 -1.61 20.79
CA TYR A 411 11.00 -3.01 21.14
C TYR A 411 9.84 -3.95 20.76
N ASP A 412 8.65 -3.41 20.54
CA ASP A 412 7.43 -4.15 20.24
C ASP A 412 6.99 -3.92 18.79
N ILE A 413 6.18 -4.84 18.27
CA ILE A 413 5.46 -4.60 17.01
C ILE A 413 4.40 -3.49 17.20
N THR A 414 4.02 -2.79 16.14
CA THR A 414 3.05 -1.69 16.23
C THR A 414 1.62 -2.17 16.46
N GLY A 415 1.30 -3.40 16.07
CA GLY A 415 -0.05 -3.96 16.21
C GLY A 415 -1.01 -3.50 15.11
N VAL A 416 -0.48 -3.09 13.95
CA VAL A 416 -1.29 -2.85 12.75
C VAL A 416 -2.04 -4.12 12.35
N ASP A 417 -3.22 -3.98 11.78
CA ASP A 417 -4.08 -5.06 11.33
C ASP A 417 -3.68 -5.64 9.96
N LEU A 418 -2.38 -5.89 9.80
CA LEU A 418 -1.77 -6.60 8.68
C LEU A 418 -0.96 -7.81 9.16
N PRO A 419 -0.83 -8.87 8.35
CA PRO A 419 -0.02 -10.02 8.71
C PRO A 419 1.47 -9.76 8.42
N GLY A 420 2.35 -10.43 9.17
CA GLY A 420 3.79 -10.44 8.85
C GLY A 420 4.58 -9.23 9.37
N GLU A 421 4.12 -8.59 10.44
CA GLU A 421 4.87 -7.54 11.12
C GLU A 421 6.14 -8.10 11.79
N ALA A 422 7.29 -7.50 11.48
CA ALA A 422 8.58 -7.87 12.04
C ALA A 422 8.90 -7.09 13.32
N THR A 423 9.63 -7.71 14.23
CA THR A 423 10.20 -7.05 15.41
C THR A 423 11.48 -6.30 15.06
N SER A 424 11.84 -5.31 15.86
CA SER A 424 13.11 -4.60 15.73
C SER A 424 14.32 -5.46 16.09
N ILE A 425 15.47 -5.14 15.50
CA ILE A 425 16.77 -5.76 15.79
C ILE A 425 17.60 -4.74 16.55
N MET A 426 17.64 -4.88 17.88
CA MET A 426 18.26 -3.92 18.79
C MET A 426 19.54 -4.46 19.42
N HIS A 427 20.43 -3.57 19.82
CA HIS A 427 21.57 -3.94 20.68
C HIS A 427 21.10 -4.49 22.02
N SER A 428 21.84 -5.46 22.55
CA SER A 428 21.61 -5.93 23.91
C SER A 428 21.89 -4.83 24.92
N ARG A 429 21.26 -4.91 26.11
CA ARG A 429 21.55 -4.00 27.23
C ARG A 429 23.04 -3.98 27.57
N GLU A 430 23.70 -5.14 27.57
CA GLU A 430 25.15 -5.24 27.83
C GLU A 430 25.97 -4.47 26.79
N THR A 431 25.64 -4.64 25.51
CA THR A 431 26.29 -3.94 24.39
C THR A 431 26.12 -2.42 24.50
N MET A 432 24.91 -1.95 24.80
CA MET A 432 24.62 -0.52 24.96
C MET A 432 25.30 0.11 26.18
N MET A 433 25.41 -0.65 27.27
CA MET A 433 26.01 -0.19 28.53
C MET A 433 27.54 -0.30 28.59
N ASN A 434 28.18 -0.81 27.54
CA ASN A 434 29.64 -0.96 27.50
C ASN A 434 30.35 0.41 27.65
N GLU A 435 31.46 0.42 28.40
CA GLU A 435 32.29 1.60 28.68
C GLU A 435 32.83 2.32 27.43
N ASN A 436 32.94 1.64 26.28
CA ASN A 436 33.44 2.24 25.04
C ASN A 436 32.44 3.14 24.30
N MET A 437 31.15 3.09 24.66
CA MET A 437 30.06 3.90 24.11
C MET A 437 29.87 3.83 22.58
N ALA A 438 30.51 2.88 21.88
CA ALA A 438 30.49 2.82 20.42
C ALA A 438 29.07 2.55 19.89
N SER A 439 28.38 1.56 20.45
CA SER A 439 27.01 1.19 20.07
C SER A 439 26.00 2.29 20.38
N LEU A 440 26.07 2.90 21.58
CA LEU A 440 25.23 4.06 21.92
C LEU A 440 25.46 5.23 20.96
N SER A 441 26.72 5.51 20.64
CA SER A 441 27.09 6.60 19.74
C SER A 441 26.51 6.37 18.35
N SER A 442 26.67 5.17 17.78
CA SER A 442 26.08 4.81 16.48
C SER A 442 24.55 4.84 16.50
N ALA A 443 23.94 4.26 17.55
CA ALA A 443 22.48 4.24 17.71
C ALA A 443 21.88 5.63 17.84
N SER A 444 22.57 6.59 18.47
CA SER A 444 22.06 7.96 18.68
C SER A 444 21.67 8.71 17.40
N PHE A 445 22.23 8.31 16.24
CA PHE A 445 21.91 8.87 14.93
C PHE A 445 21.27 7.85 13.97
N GLY A 446 20.78 6.72 14.51
CA GLY A 446 19.98 5.75 13.76
C GLY A 446 20.75 4.66 13.02
N GLN A 447 22.01 4.39 13.38
CA GLN A 447 22.80 3.28 12.80
C GLN A 447 22.96 2.13 13.78
N THR A 448 23.29 0.94 13.26
CA THR A 448 23.63 -0.30 14.01
C THR A 448 22.48 -0.98 14.75
N PHE A 449 21.25 -0.57 14.52
CA PHE A 449 20.03 -1.29 14.92
C PHE A 449 18.98 -1.13 13.81
N LYS A 450 18.00 -2.02 13.76
CA LYS A 450 17.01 -2.04 12.69
C LYS A 450 15.58 -1.98 13.23
N VAL A 451 14.74 -1.17 12.59
CA VAL A 451 13.30 -1.03 12.88
C VAL A 451 12.52 -1.07 11.58
N THR A 452 11.24 -1.43 11.59
CA THR A 452 10.41 -1.34 10.39
C THR A 452 10.07 0.11 10.07
N ALA A 453 9.72 0.41 8.82
CA ALA A 453 9.31 1.77 8.43
C ALA A 453 8.06 2.23 9.21
N LEU A 454 7.13 1.32 9.49
CA LEU A 454 5.94 1.64 10.28
C LEU A 454 6.26 1.90 11.77
N GLN A 455 7.19 1.15 12.37
CA GLN A 455 7.69 1.43 13.74
C GLN A 455 8.36 2.81 13.80
N LEU A 456 9.18 3.16 12.81
CA LEU A 456 9.79 4.49 12.76
C LEU A 456 8.74 5.58 12.58
N MET A 457 7.79 5.40 11.67
CA MET A 457 6.70 6.34 11.39
C MET A 457 5.89 6.66 12.65
N THR A 458 5.43 5.62 13.36
CA THR A 458 4.64 5.73 14.59
C THR A 458 5.43 6.43 15.71
N ALA A 459 6.69 6.07 15.92
CA ALA A 459 7.54 6.67 16.93
C ALA A 459 7.87 8.14 16.65
N VAL A 460 8.14 8.50 15.39
CA VAL A 460 8.44 9.89 15.02
C VAL A 460 7.18 10.75 15.06
N ASN A 461 6.01 10.22 14.68
CA ASN A 461 4.74 10.91 14.86
C ASN A 461 4.48 11.29 16.32
N ALA A 462 4.80 10.39 17.26
CA ALA A 462 4.72 10.69 18.70
C ALA A 462 5.64 11.86 19.12
N SER A 463 6.69 12.17 18.35
CA SER A 463 7.56 13.31 18.65
C SER A 463 6.93 14.66 18.27
N VAL A 464 5.91 14.70 17.41
CA VAL A 464 5.34 15.96 16.87
C VAL A 464 3.85 16.17 17.15
N ASN A 465 3.14 15.18 17.70
CA ASN A 465 1.68 15.23 17.93
C ASN A 465 1.25 15.48 19.38
N GLY A 466 2.12 16.06 20.22
CA GLY A 466 1.87 16.22 21.65
C GLY A 466 2.43 15.10 22.53
N GLY A 467 3.20 14.17 21.93
CA GLY A 467 3.82 13.07 22.66
C GLY A 467 3.08 11.74 22.57
N TYR A 468 1.97 11.64 21.84
CA TYR A 468 1.09 10.47 21.89
C TYR A 468 1.52 9.40 20.88
N LEU A 469 1.95 8.25 21.39
CA LEU A 469 2.21 7.07 20.55
C LEU A 469 0.87 6.42 20.18
N MET A 470 0.53 6.47 18.89
CA MET A 470 -0.70 5.90 18.34
C MET A 470 -0.47 4.48 17.84
N GLN A 471 -1.44 3.59 18.05
CA GLN A 471 -1.49 2.31 17.36
C GLN A 471 -1.99 2.56 15.92
N PRO A 472 -1.20 2.23 14.88
CA PRO A 472 -1.64 2.38 13.50
C PRO A 472 -2.70 1.34 13.15
N TYR A 473 -3.64 1.69 12.27
CA TYR A 473 -4.67 0.77 11.78
C TYR A 473 -5.10 1.12 10.34
N ILE A 474 -5.59 0.09 9.64
CA ILE A 474 -6.03 0.16 8.24
C ILE A 474 -7.53 -0.10 8.09
N VAL A 475 -8.16 -0.98 8.87
CA VAL A 475 -9.62 -1.20 8.80
C VAL A 475 -10.34 -0.29 9.79
N SER A 476 -11.15 0.63 9.28
CA SER A 476 -11.99 1.52 10.07
C SER A 476 -13.32 0.87 10.44
N GLN A 477 -13.95 0.12 9.53
CA GLN A 477 -15.24 -0.53 9.78
C GLN A 477 -15.35 -1.92 9.17
N VAL A 478 -16.19 -2.75 9.79
CA VAL A 478 -16.69 -4.01 9.22
C VAL A 478 -18.19 -3.86 8.98
N LEU A 479 -18.65 -4.19 7.78
CA LEU A 479 -20.05 -4.11 7.38
C LEU A 479 -20.64 -5.50 7.13
N ASP A 480 -21.92 -5.69 7.42
CA ASP A 480 -22.65 -6.89 6.99
C ASP A 480 -23.04 -6.82 5.50
N SER A 481 -23.72 -7.85 5.00
CA SER A 481 -24.18 -7.94 3.61
C SER A 481 -25.22 -6.88 3.23
N ASP A 482 -25.92 -6.31 4.20
CA ASP A 482 -26.92 -5.25 4.00
C ASP A 482 -26.29 -3.84 4.10
N GLY A 483 -24.99 -3.77 4.41
CA GLY A 483 -24.24 -2.53 4.58
C GLY A 483 -24.37 -1.90 5.98
N ASN A 484 -24.91 -2.62 6.97
CA ASN A 484 -24.93 -2.13 8.34
C ASN A 484 -23.56 -2.32 9.00
N VAL A 485 -23.17 -1.35 9.84
CA VAL A 485 -21.92 -1.42 10.61
C VAL A 485 -22.01 -2.50 11.67
N VAL A 486 -21.15 -3.51 11.57
CA VAL A 486 -20.98 -4.60 12.54
C VAL A 486 -19.98 -4.19 13.63
N SER A 487 -18.89 -3.53 13.24
CA SER A 487 -17.89 -2.99 14.17
C SER A 487 -17.20 -1.76 13.61
N ASN A 488 -16.79 -0.86 14.51
CA ASN A 488 -15.97 0.31 14.22
C ASN A 488 -14.65 0.21 14.98
N THR A 489 -13.55 0.59 14.34
CA THR A 489 -12.24 0.75 14.95
C THR A 489 -12.09 2.20 15.40
N GLU A 490 -11.76 2.41 16.67
CA GLU A 490 -11.48 3.74 17.21
C GLU A 490 -9.96 3.95 17.35
N PRO A 491 -9.44 5.18 17.15
CA PRO A 491 -8.05 5.51 17.43
C PRO A 491 -7.59 5.09 18.83
N VAL A 492 -6.46 4.39 18.91
CA VAL A 492 -5.89 3.93 20.19
C VAL A 492 -4.61 4.68 20.51
N VAL A 493 -4.66 5.49 21.57
CA VAL A 493 -3.48 6.07 22.21
C VAL A 493 -2.83 4.99 23.07
N VAL A 494 -1.65 4.50 22.68
CA VAL A 494 -0.91 3.49 23.43
C VAL A 494 -0.36 4.09 24.73
N ARG A 495 0.26 5.27 24.64
CA ARG A 495 0.81 6.05 25.76
C ARG A 495 1.24 7.45 25.31
N GLN A 496 1.47 8.34 26.26
CA GLN A 496 2.21 9.59 26.02
C GLN A 496 3.69 9.38 26.39
N VAL A 497 4.59 9.69 25.46
CA VAL A 497 6.03 9.42 25.49
C VAL A 497 6.83 10.61 26.00
N ILE A 498 6.47 11.80 25.55
CA ILE A 498 7.07 13.10 25.90
C ILE A 498 5.96 14.10 26.19
N SER A 499 6.30 15.23 26.81
CA SER A 499 5.35 16.32 27.03
C SER A 499 4.94 17.02 25.72
N GLU A 500 3.76 17.64 25.74
CA GLU A 500 3.29 18.48 24.63
C GLU A 500 4.25 19.65 24.33
N GLU A 501 4.90 20.21 25.36
CA GLU A 501 5.91 21.26 25.22
C GLU A 501 7.15 20.77 24.44
N THR A 502 7.71 19.62 24.82
CA THR A 502 8.83 19.01 24.08
C THR A 502 8.41 18.67 22.65
N SER A 503 7.19 18.16 22.46
CA SER A 503 6.69 17.82 21.14
C SER A 503 6.56 19.05 20.23
N ALA A 504 6.04 20.17 20.75
CA ALA A 504 5.97 21.43 20.02
C ALA A 504 7.37 21.99 19.67
N LEU A 505 8.35 21.86 20.58
CA LEU A 505 9.74 22.23 20.28
C LEU A 505 10.29 21.39 19.13
N ILE A 506 10.11 20.06 19.17
CA ILE A 506 10.57 19.17 18.10
C ILE A 506 9.90 19.50 16.78
N ALA A 507 8.60 19.75 16.76
CA ALA A 507 7.88 20.16 15.56
C ALA A 507 8.47 21.45 14.97
N SER A 508 8.73 22.47 15.80
CA SER A 508 9.36 23.72 15.37
C SER A 508 10.80 23.54 14.86
N TYR A 509 11.58 22.63 15.46
CA TYR A 509 12.95 22.36 15.03
C TYR A 509 12.97 21.54 13.73
N ALA A 510 12.01 20.65 13.54
CA ALA A 510 11.83 19.90 12.30
C ALA A 510 11.30 20.79 11.16
N GLU A 511 10.50 21.82 11.43
CA GLU A 511 10.15 22.86 10.46
C GLU A 511 11.40 23.54 9.90
N GLN A 512 12.35 23.91 10.78
CA GLN A 512 13.60 24.54 10.38
C GLN A 512 14.49 23.66 9.48
N VAL A 513 14.29 22.33 9.47
CA VAL A 513 14.97 21.44 8.53
C VAL A 513 14.54 21.71 7.09
N VAL A 514 13.28 22.14 6.89
CA VAL A 514 12.68 22.39 5.58
C VAL A 514 12.71 23.88 5.24
N SER A 515 12.21 24.75 6.12
CA SER A 515 12.09 26.19 5.83
C SER A 515 13.32 27.01 6.21
N GLY A 516 14.17 26.51 7.10
CA GLY A 516 15.33 27.24 7.60
C GLY A 516 16.44 27.36 6.56
N GLU A 517 17.11 28.51 6.53
CA GLU A 517 18.25 28.75 5.64
C GLU A 517 19.33 27.65 5.82
N GLY A 518 19.71 27.02 4.71
CA GLY A 518 20.68 25.91 4.68
C GLY A 518 20.15 24.61 5.30
N GLY A 519 18.84 24.46 5.46
CA GLY A 519 18.17 23.27 5.97
C GLY A 519 18.41 22.04 5.09
N SER A 520 18.64 20.89 5.73
CA SER A 520 18.92 19.64 5.02
C SER A 520 17.69 19.03 4.33
N GLY A 521 16.48 19.54 4.58
CA GLY A 521 15.23 19.08 3.97
C GLY A 521 14.55 20.11 3.07
N ALA A 522 15.23 21.18 2.67
CA ALA A 522 14.62 22.30 1.95
C ALA A 522 13.87 21.92 0.66
N ARG A 523 14.25 20.81 0.03
CA ARG A 523 13.58 20.31 -1.18
C ARG A 523 12.20 19.69 -0.94
N ALA A 524 11.81 19.46 0.32
CA ALA A 524 10.45 19.03 0.67
C ALA A 524 9.49 20.20 0.89
N ALA A 525 9.95 21.46 0.74
CA ALA A 525 9.12 22.64 0.95
C ALA A 525 8.01 22.71 -0.11
N VAL A 526 6.77 22.93 0.35
CA VAL A 526 5.60 23.09 -0.52
C VAL A 526 5.05 24.51 -0.36
N PRO A 527 4.71 25.19 -1.47
CA PRO A 527 4.06 26.49 -1.46
C PRO A 527 2.93 26.61 -0.45
N GLY A 528 2.98 27.63 0.41
CA GLY A 528 1.90 27.92 1.34
C GLY A 528 1.67 26.89 2.45
N TYR A 529 2.48 25.84 2.57
CA TYR A 529 2.36 24.88 3.66
C TYR A 529 3.56 24.97 4.59
N ARG A 530 3.26 24.98 5.89
CA ARG A 530 4.27 24.83 6.93
C ARG A 530 4.60 23.35 7.03
N ILE A 531 5.79 22.96 6.59
CA ILE A 531 6.22 21.57 6.56
C ILE A 531 7.39 21.39 7.51
N GLY A 532 7.27 20.43 8.42
CA GLY A 532 8.38 19.90 9.18
C GLY A 532 8.87 18.59 8.61
N GLY A 533 10.13 18.25 8.88
CA GLY A 533 10.64 16.97 8.43
C GLY A 533 12.07 16.66 8.83
N LYS A 534 12.54 15.50 8.39
CA LYS A 534 13.89 15.03 8.62
C LYS A 534 14.35 14.11 7.49
N THR A 535 15.48 14.47 6.89
CA THR A 535 16.19 13.58 5.97
C THR A 535 16.94 12.47 6.72
N GLY A 536 16.87 11.27 6.16
CA GLY A 536 17.62 10.08 6.53
C GLY A 536 18.57 9.63 5.41
N THR A 537 19.77 9.25 5.82
CA THR A 537 20.73 8.48 5.01
C THR A 537 21.35 7.48 5.96
N SER A 538 21.17 6.19 5.67
CA SER A 538 21.76 5.08 6.43
C SER A 538 22.59 4.21 5.52
N GLN A 539 23.67 3.66 6.08
CA GLN A 539 24.54 2.70 5.41
C GLN A 539 24.09 1.28 5.78
N LYS A 540 24.13 0.34 4.83
CA LYS A 540 23.91 -1.07 5.11
C LYS A 540 25.21 -1.71 5.62
N LEU A 541 25.46 -1.57 6.92
CA LEU A 541 26.71 -2.00 7.54
C LEU A 541 26.84 -3.53 7.71
N ASP A 542 25.74 -4.27 7.53
CA ASP A 542 25.69 -5.73 7.69
C ASP A 542 25.88 -6.50 6.37
N GLN A 543 26.18 -5.80 5.27
CA GLN A 543 26.37 -6.38 3.94
C GLN A 543 27.69 -5.90 3.33
N GLU A 544 28.24 -6.65 2.37
CA GLU A 544 29.41 -6.19 1.61
C GLU A 544 28.99 -5.12 0.61
N GLY A 545 29.63 -3.96 0.65
CA GLY A 545 29.36 -2.85 -0.27
C GLY A 545 29.19 -1.51 0.44
N ASP A 546 28.94 -0.48 -0.37
CA ASP A 546 28.68 0.89 0.10
C ASP A 546 27.21 1.27 -0.18
N ASP A 547 26.30 0.32 0.06
CA ASP A 547 24.89 0.48 -0.21
C ASP A 547 24.20 1.29 0.88
N ILE A 548 23.23 2.10 0.46
CA ILE A 548 22.60 3.10 1.30
C ILE A 548 21.09 3.07 1.16
N ILE A 549 20.42 3.48 2.22
CA ILE A 549 18.98 3.77 2.23
C ILE A 549 18.82 5.27 2.35
N LEU A 550 18.02 5.85 1.46
CA LEU A 550 17.66 7.26 1.46
C LEU A 550 16.22 7.40 1.92
N SER A 551 15.98 8.23 2.94
CA SER A 551 14.63 8.44 3.45
C SER A 551 14.34 9.90 3.75
N PHE A 552 13.06 10.23 3.77
CA PHE A 552 12.57 11.49 4.28
C PHE A 552 11.26 11.27 5.03
N TYR A 553 11.20 11.77 6.25
CA TYR A 553 9.98 11.93 7.02
C TYR A 553 9.55 13.39 6.93
N GLY A 554 8.32 13.66 6.49
CA GLY A 554 7.73 14.99 6.45
C GLY A 554 6.36 15.00 7.11
N PHE A 555 5.96 16.12 7.69
CA PHE A 555 4.62 16.32 8.24
C PHE A 555 4.13 17.74 8.02
N ALA A 556 2.82 17.90 7.97
CA ALA A 556 2.16 19.17 7.79
C ALA A 556 0.77 19.17 8.45
N PRO A 557 0.26 20.36 8.84
CA PRO A 557 1.02 21.59 9.08
C PRO A 557 2.07 21.46 10.20
N ALA A 558 3.14 22.26 10.20
CA ALA A 558 4.23 22.11 11.17
C ALA A 558 3.87 22.57 12.59
N ASP A 559 2.91 23.48 12.72
CA ASP A 559 2.39 24.03 13.98
C ASP A 559 1.26 23.23 14.61
N ASP A 560 0.50 22.50 13.79
CA ASP A 560 -0.48 21.52 14.25
C ASP A 560 -0.42 20.27 13.35
N PRO A 561 0.50 19.32 13.62
CA PRO A 561 0.73 18.18 12.74
C PRO A 561 -0.49 17.27 12.60
N GLU A 562 -0.94 17.08 11.36
CA GLU A 562 -2.11 16.26 11.02
C GLU A 562 -1.75 15.11 10.09
N ILE A 563 -0.96 15.39 9.05
CA ILE A 563 -0.57 14.41 8.04
C ILE A 563 0.94 14.27 8.06
N ALA A 564 1.43 13.03 8.18
CA ALA A 564 2.82 12.70 8.00
C ALA A 564 3.02 11.74 6.83
N VAL A 565 4.17 11.86 6.17
CA VAL A 565 4.60 11.05 5.04
C VAL A 565 6.02 10.56 5.30
N LEU A 566 6.24 9.25 5.18
CA LEU A 566 7.57 8.64 5.18
C LEU A 566 7.82 7.99 3.82
N VAL A 567 8.90 8.39 3.16
CA VAL A 567 9.43 7.72 1.96
C VAL A 567 10.80 7.15 2.28
N MET A 568 11.04 5.92 1.85
CA MET A 568 12.31 5.20 1.94
C MET A 568 12.63 4.60 0.58
N LEU A 569 13.82 4.88 0.06
CA LEU A 569 14.36 4.34 -1.19
C LEU A 569 15.58 3.49 -0.83
N ASP A 570 15.47 2.18 -1.06
CA ASP A 570 16.50 1.21 -0.67
C ASP A 570 17.41 0.89 -1.87
N GLU A 571 18.69 1.22 -1.75
CA GLU A 571 19.70 1.04 -2.80
C GLU A 571 19.39 1.79 -4.11
N PRO A 572 19.18 3.13 -4.09
CA PRO A 572 19.11 3.92 -5.31
C PRO A 572 20.48 3.99 -6.00
N GLN A 573 20.48 4.18 -7.32
CA GLN A 573 21.67 4.33 -8.15
C GLN A 573 22.58 5.45 -7.60
N LYS A 574 23.88 5.17 -7.51
CA LYS A 574 24.84 5.97 -6.72
C LYS A 574 25.26 7.31 -7.35
N ASN A 575 24.66 7.70 -8.48
CA ASN A 575 25.11 8.85 -9.28
C ASN A 575 24.73 10.22 -8.69
N ASN A 576 23.76 10.28 -7.75
CA ASN A 576 23.36 11.50 -7.04
C ASN A 576 23.18 11.20 -5.53
N GLN A 577 24.15 11.56 -4.69
CA GLN A 577 24.16 11.17 -3.27
C GLN A 577 23.36 12.13 -2.36
N TYR A 578 22.80 11.57 -1.28
CA TYR A 578 22.03 12.15 -0.14
C TYR A 578 20.49 12.10 -0.25
N GLY A 579 19.84 11.68 0.85
CA GLY A 579 18.38 11.58 0.94
C GLY A 579 17.63 12.92 0.84
N SER A 580 18.34 14.02 1.10
CA SER A 580 17.87 15.39 0.89
C SER A 580 17.72 15.79 -0.58
N VAL A 581 18.36 15.05 -1.50
CA VAL A 581 18.31 15.29 -2.94
C VAL A 581 17.23 14.43 -3.58
N ILE A 582 17.03 13.21 -3.07
CA ILE A 582 16.19 12.20 -3.70
C ILE A 582 14.85 12.04 -2.98
N ALA A 583 14.85 11.64 -1.70
CA ALA A 583 13.60 11.32 -0.98
C ALA A 583 12.80 12.56 -0.55
N ALA A 584 13.47 13.68 -0.25
CA ALA A 584 12.80 14.92 0.19
C ALA A 584 11.85 15.53 -0.86
N PRO A 585 12.24 15.70 -2.15
CA PRO A 585 11.31 16.13 -3.20
C PRO A 585 10.10 15.20 -3.37
N VAL A 586 10.28 13.88 -3.24
CA VAL A 586 9.18 12.91 -3.36
C VAL A 586 8.12 13.18 -2.30
N VAL A 587 8.53 13.36 -1.04
CA VAL A 587 7.61 13.72 0.05
C VAL A 587 6.96 15.09 -0.16
N GLY A 588 7.72 16.09 -0.62
CA GLY A 588 7.17 17.40 -0.95
C GLY A 588 6.08 17.31 -2.02
N ASN A 589 6.31 16.56 -3.09
CA ASN A 589 5.33 16.37 -4.17
C ASN A 589 4.08 15.62 -3.69
N ILE A 590 4.24 14.58 -2.86
CA ILE A 590 3.10 13.88 -2.25
C ILE A 590 2.27 14.87 -1.42
N LEU A 591 2.90 15.62 -0.51
CA LEU A 591 2.23 16.61 0.33
C LEU A 591 1.54 17.70 -0.52
N ALA A 592 2.15 18.14 -1.61
CA ALA A 592 1.59 19.14 -2.51
C ALA A 592 0.28 18.68 -3.17
N ASP A 593 0.16 17.40 -3.53
CA ASP A 593 -1.05 16.85 -4.12
C ASP A 593 -2.11 16.50 -3.06
N ILE A 594 -1.72 15.95 -1.91
CA ILE A 594 -2.69 15.44 -0.93
C ILE A 594 -3.23 16.51 0.03
N LEU A 595 -2.45 17.53 0.40
CA LEU A 595 -2.90 18.52 1.39
C LEU A 595 -4.12 19.33 0.91
N PRO A 596 -4.15 19.88 -0.33
CA PRO A 596 -5.35 20.55 -0.84
C PRO A 596 -6.55 19.61 -0.92
N TYR A 597 -6.34 18.36 -1.36
CA TYR A 597 -7.39 17.34 -1.46
C TYR A 597 -8.01 17.02 -0.08
N LEU A 598 -7.17 16.93 0.95
CA LEU A 598 -7.59 16.70 2.34
C LEU A 598 -8.19 17.96 3.01
N GLY A 599 -8.26 19.09 2.30
CA GLY A 599 -8.87 20.33 2.78
C GLY A 599 -7.94 21.25 3.58
N PHE A 600 -6.63 21.01 3.56
CA PHE A 600 -5.66 21.96 4.09
C PHE A 600 -5.47 23.09 3.09
N GLU A 601 -5.73 24.32 3.53
CA GLU A 601 -5.56 25.50 2.69
C GLU A 601 -4.13 26.03 2.78
N PRO A 602 -3.51 26.42 1.65
CA PRO A 602 -2.20 27.05 1.64
C PRO A 602 -2.29 28.46 2.24
N ASN A 603 -1.31 28.79 3.07
CA ASN A 603 -1.11 30.08 3.71
C ASN A 603 0.30 30.61 3.39
N TYR A 604 0.37 31.72 2.67
CA TYR A 604 1.64 32.35 2.29
C TYR A 604 1.89 33.57 3.16
N THR A 605 3.14 33.72 3.58
CA THR A 605 3.62 34.90 4.32
C THR A 605 3.82 36.10 3.39
N GLU A 606 3.77 37.32 3.92
CA GLU A 606 4.04 38.53 3.15
C GLU A 606 5.44 38.51 2.50
N GLU A 607 6.45 37.95 3.17
CA GLU A 607 7.80 37.79 2.62
C GLU A 607 7.82 36.89 1.37
N GLN A 608 7.01 35.83 1.36
CA GLN A 608 6.87 34.97 0.18
C GLN A 608 6.18 35.72 -0.97
N LEU A 609 5.19 36.56 -0.66
CA LEU A 609 4.38 37.28 -1.65
C LEU A 609 4.99 38.60 -2.15
N SER A 610 5.92 39.17 -1.39
CA SER A 610 6.63 40.43 -1.69
C SER A 610 8.05 40.21 -2.22
N SER A 611 8.46 38.95 -2.39
CA SER A 611 9.73 38.58 -2.98
C SER A 611 9.87 39.17 -4.40
N ALA A 612 11.08 39.60 -4.76
CA ALA A 612 11.30 40.30 -6.02
C ALA A 612 10.90 39.43 -7.22
N ASP A 613 10.22 40.05 -8.20
CA ASP A 613 9.86 39.41 -9.46
C ASP A 613 11.10 38.74 -10.08
N MET A 614 10.93 37.49 -10.47
CA MET A 614 11.94 36.72 -11.19
C MET A 614 11.39 36.20 -12.51
N ALA A 615 12.28 35.76 -13.39
CA ALA A 615 11.91 35.21 -14.68
C ALA A 615 11.82 33.69 -14.57
N THR A 616 10.74 33.10 -15.08
CA THR A 616 10.62 31.65 -15.19
C THR A 616 11.74 31.08 -16.09
N PRO A 617 12.46 30.04 -15.65
CA PRO A 617 13.48 29.40 -16.50
C PRO A 617 12.83 28.66 -17.67
N TYR A 618 13.62 28.39 -18.72
CA TYR A 618 13.21 27.55 -19.84
C TYR A 618 13.49 26.08 -19.51
N LEU A 619 12.45 25.26 -19.41
CA LEU A 619 12.51 23.88 -18.92
C LEU A 619 12.01 22.85 -19.91
N ILE A 620 11.50 23.26 -21.08
CA ILE A 620 11.03 22.33 -22.11
C ILE A 620 12.21 21.49 -22.64
N ASN A 621 11.99 20.17 -22.74
CA ASN A 621 12.96 19.11 -23.02
C ASN A 621 13.98 18.80 -21.91
N TYR A 622 13.84 19.39 -20.73
CA TYR A 622 14.65 18.98 -19.58
C TYR A 622 14.09 17.67 -18.99
N GLY A 623 14.98 16.85 -18.42
CA GLY A 623 14.55 15.79 -17.52
C GLY A 623 13.80 16.38 -16.33
N LEU A 624 12.73 15.71 -15.87
CA LEU A 624 11.82 16.27 -14.88
C LEU A 624 12.55 16.77 -13.62
N GLN A 625 13.46 15.98 -13.05
CA GLN A 625 14.23 16.39 -11.87
C GLN A 625 15.26 17.48 -12.14
N GLU A 626 15.84 17.55 -13.34
CA GLU A 626 16.71 18.67 -13.71
C GLU A 626 15.90 19.96 -13.74
N ALA A 627 14.70 19.92 -14.30
CA ALA A 627 13.78 21.04 -14.31
C ALA A 627 13.34 21.46 -12.91
N GLN A 628 12.94 20.50 -12.07
CA GLN A 628 12.60 20.72 -10.66
C GLN A 628 13.78 21.32 -9.88
N THR A 629 14.98 20.79 -10.09
CA THR A 629 16.21 21.29 -9.44
C THR A 629 16.50 22.73 -9.87
N ASN A 630 16.36 23.05 -11.16
CA ASN A 630 16.55 24.40 -11.67
C ASN A 630 15.53 25.39 -11.07
N LEU A 631 14.28 24.98 -10.93
CA LEU A 631 13.25 25.79 -10.27
C LEU A 631 13.59 26.04 -8.80
N VAL A 632 13.90 24.98 -8.05
CA VAL A 632 14.28 25.09 -6.64
C VAL A 632 15.52 25.96 -6.46
N GLN A 633 16.54 25.82 -7.31
CA GLN A 633 17.74 26.66 -7.28
C GLN A 633 17.44 28.12 -7.60
N ALA A 634 16.46 28.38 -8.47
CA ALA A 634 16.01 29.71 -8.80
C ALA A 634 15.14 30.34 -7.69
N GLY A 635 14.75 29.59 -6.66
CA GLY A 635 13.82 30.05 -5.64
C GLY A 635 12.35 29.97 -6.08
N LEU A 636 12.06 29.14 -7.07
CA LEU A 636 10.71 28.83 -7.56
C LEU A 636 10.26 27.47 -7.09
N GLN A 637 8.95 27.32 -7.06
CA GLN A 637 8.27 26.07 -6.75
C GLN A 637 7.73 25.47 -8.04
N TYR A 638 7.29 24.22 -7.99
CA TYR A 638 6.80 23.53 -9.17
C TYR A 638 5.63 22.61 -8.85
N ARG A 639 4.82 22.34 -9.87
CA ARG A 639 3.76 21.33 -9.85
C ARG A 639 3.90 20.47 -11.10
N VAL A 640 3.81 19.15 -10.98
CA VAL A 640 3.97 18.26 -12.14
C VAL A 640 2.60 17.75 -12.59
N VAL A 641 2.34 17.83 -13.90
CA VAL A 641 1.16 17.28 -14.55
C VAL A 641 1.61 16.21 -15.54
N GLY A 642 0.98 15.03 -15.47
CA GLY A 642 1.38 13.83 -16.21
C GLY A 642 2.33 12.90 -15.44
N ASN A 643 2.71 11.82 -16.10
CA ASN A 643 3.52 10.69 -15.61
C ASN A 643 4.79 10.49 -16.45
N GLY A 644 5.14 11.44 -17.33
CA GLY A 644 6.36 11.38 -18.13
C GLY A 644 7.60 11.82 -17.36
N THR A 645 8.78 11.42 -17.83
CA THR A 645 10.08 11.75 -17.22
C THR A 645 10.75 12.99 -17.80
N THR A 646 10.15 13.60 -18.83
CA THR A 646 10.67 14.78 -19.55
C THR A 646 9.61 15.87 -19.60
N VAL A 647 10.01 17.13 -19.38
CA VAL A 647 9.11 18.28 -19.49
C VAL A 647 8.82 18.59 -20.95
N VAL A 648 7.55 18.54 -21.35
CA VAL A 648 7.12 18.88 -22.71
C VAL A 648 6.52 20.29 -22.81
N ASP A 649 5.99 20.83 -21.71
CA ASP A 649 5.45 22.19 -21.64
C ASP A 649 5.52 22.74 -20.19
N GLN A 650 5.37 24.06 -20.04
CA GLN A 650 5.38 24.72 -18.73
C GLN A 650 4.40 25.91 -18.64
N THR A 651 3.91 26.21 -17.44
CA THR A 651 3.10 27.41 -17.16
C THR A 651 3.47 28.01 -15.79
N PRO A 652 3.87 29.30 -15.69
CA PRO A 652 4.00 30.25 -16.78
C PRO A 652 5.08 29.86 -17.80
N GLY A 653 4.90 30.31 -19.05
CA GLY A 653 5.89 30.14 -20.11
C GLY A 653 7.23 30.77 -19.74
N ALA A 654 8.32 30.34 -20.39
CA ALA A 654 9.67 30.80 -20.08
C ALA A 654 9.83 32.33 -20.19
N ALA A 655 10.68 32.90 -19.35
CA ALA A 655 10.97 34.33 -19.21
C ALA A 655 9.77 35.21 -18.79
N MET A 656 8.66 34.62 -18.35
CA MET A 656 7.55 35.37 -17.78
C MET A 656 7.87 35.82 -16.35
N PRO A 657 7.42 37.02 -15.94
CA PRO A 657 7.57 37.48 -14.57
C PRO A 657 6.72 36.60 -13.65
N ILE A 658 7.32 36.13 -12.57
CA ILE A 658 6.67 35.38 -11.51
C ILE A 658 7.21 35.91 -10.17
N PRO A 659 6.36 36.11 -9.14
CA PRO A 659 6.84 36.42 -7.81
C PRO A 659 7.80 35.32 -7.33
N GLY A 660 8.80 35.67 -6.51
CA GLY A 660 9.67 34.67 -5.89
C GLY A 660 8.86 33.68 -5.06
N GLY A 661 9.25 32.40 -5.07
CA GLY A 661 8.42 31.33 -4.51
C GLY A 661 7.16 31.00 -5.33
N GLY A 662 6.94 31.63 -6.49
CA GLY A 662 5.84 31.24 -7.38
C GLY A 662 6.00 29.82 -7.93
N THR A 663 4.87 29.21 -8.27
CA THR A 663 4.78 27.83 -8.78
C THR A 663 4.81 27.80 -10.31
N VAL A 664 5.72 27.01 -10.88
CA VAL A 664 5.73 26.67 -12.32
C VAL A 664 5.16 25.27 -12.51
N VAL A 665 4.05 25.17 -13.24
CA VAL A 665 3.44 23.89 -13.63
C VAL A 665 4.25 23.30 -14.78
N LEU A 666 4.76 22.09 -14.61
CA LEU A 666 5.51 21.30 -15.58
C LEU A 666 4.60 20.21 -16.14
N TYR A 667 4.38 20.20 -17.45
CA TYR A 667 3.65 19.16 -18.14
C TYR A 667 4.66 18.16 -18.72
N THR A 668 4.41 16.87 -18.51
CA THR A 668 5.33 15.79 -18.91
C THR A 668 4.82 14.95 -20.09
N GLU A 669 3.64 15.30 -20.59
CA GLU A 669 2.98 14.66 -21.72
C GLU A 669 2.09 15.69 -22.43
N GLU A 670 1.93 15.54 -23.75
CA GLU A 670 1.11 16.43 -24.57
C GLU A 670 -0.36 16.28 -24.17
N THR A 671 -0.80 17.13 -23.24
CA THR A 671 -2.14 17.13 -22.67
C THR A 671 -2.73 18.54 -22.77
N GLU A 672 -4.07 18.65 -22.80
CA GLU A 672 -4.70 19.96 -22.67
C GLU A 672 -4.29 20.57 -21.33
N LYS A 673 -3.83 21.82 -21.35
CA LYS A 673 -3.44 22.52 -20.13
C LYS A 673 -4.61 22.60 -19.19
N GLN A 674 -4.35 22.31 -17.91
CA GLN A 674 -5.37 22.43 -16.89
C GLN A 674 -5.74 23.91 -16.74
N THR A 675 -7.03 24.20 -16.71
CA THR A 675 -7.56 25.56 -16.53
C THR A 675 -8.46 25.61 -15.31
N ALA A 676 -8.54 26.78 -14.70
CA ALA A 676 -9.46 27.07 -13.61
C ALA A 676 -10.13 28.43 -13.82
N ALA A 677 -11.29 28.65 -13.21
CA ALA A 677 -11.94 29.95 -13.22
C ALA A 677 -11.23 30.90 -12.24
N VAL A 678 -10.88 32.10 -12.70
CA VAL A 678 -10.26 33.12 -11.84
C VAL A 678 -11.25 33.57 -10.76
N PRO A 679 -10.89 33.52 -9.47
CA PRO A 679 -11.79 33.91 -8.38
C PRO A 679 -12.04 35.42 -8.36
N TYR A 680 -13.20 35.81 -7.83
CA TYR A 680 -13.51 37.22 -7.56
C TYR A 680 -12.92 37.63 -6.22
N VAL A 681 -11.86 38.45 -6.25
CA VAL A 681 -11.13 38.86 -5.04
C VAL A 681 -11.30 40.32 -4.65
N ILE A 682 -11.96 41.15 -5.48
CA ILE A 682 -12.19 42.56 -5.17
C ILE A 682 -13.01 42.71 -3.87
N GLY A 683 -12.54 43.58 -2.98
CA GLY A 683 -13.12 43.82 -1.66
C GLY A 683 -12.71 42.81 -0.59
N LYS A 684 -11.91 41.79 -0.94
CA LYS A 684 -11.37 40.81 0.02
C LYS A 684 -10.11 41.35 0.68
N SER A 685 -9.85 40.89 1.91
CA SER A 685 -8.57 41.14 2.57
C SER A 685 -7.41 40.51 1.79
N GLY A 686 -6.18 41.00 2.01
CA GLY A 686 -4.97 40.44 1.42
C GLY A 686 -4.85 38.93 1.56
N ASN A 687 -5.00 38.43 2.79
CA ASN A 687 -4.93 36.99 3.08
C ASN A 687 -6.05 36.20 2.40
N GLU A 688 -7.26 36.74 2.34
CA GLU A 688 -8.40 36.06 1.70
C GLU A 688 -8.23 36.01 0.16
N ALA A 689 -7.82 37.11 -0.46
CA ALA A 689 -7.55 37.18 -1.90
C ALA A 689 -6.41 36.24 -2.31
N ASN A 690 -5.32 36.25 -1.54
CA ASN A 690 -4.18 35.35 -1.67
C ASN A 690 -4.63 33.89 -1.69
N ARG A 691 -5.33 33.47 -0.63
CA ARG A 691 -5.85 32.11 -0.50
C ARG A 691 -6.77 31.71 -1.65
N MET A 692 -7.68 32.59 -2.07
CA MET A 692 -8.62 32.30 -3.17
C MET A 692 -7.88 32.05 -4.49
N ILE A 693 -6.90 32.89 -4.85
CA ILE A 693 -6.14 32.77 -6.10
C ILE A 693 -5.31 31.49 -6.12
N LEU A 694 -4.64 31.17 -5.01
CA LEU A 694 -3.75 30.02 -4.91
C LEU A 694 -4.54 28.70 -4.86
N ASN A 695 -5.69 28.67 -4.20
CA ASN A 695 -6.61 27.52 -4.23
C ASN A 695 -7.15 27.23 -5.63
N ALA A 696 -7.29 28.25 -6.46
CA ALA A 696 -7.65 28.08 -7.87
C ALA A 696 -6.45 27.61 -8.73
N GLY A 697 -5.27 27.44 -8.15
CA GLY A 697 -4.07 26.94 -8.82
C GLY A 697 -3.26 28.02 -9.54
N PHE A 698 -3.49 29.29 -9.23
CA PHE A 698 -2.75 30.41 -9.83
C PHE A 698 -1.66 30.94 -8.91
N ASN A 699 -0.72 31.70 -9.48
CA ASN A 699 0.20 32.54 -8.72
C ASN A 699 -0.44 33.90 -8.45
N ILE A 700 -0.19 34.51 -7.30
CA ILE A 700 -0.63 35.88 -6.99
C ILE A 700 0.58 36.82 -6.94
N LYS A 701 0.47 37.94 -7.64
CA LYS A 701 1.41 39.05 -7.52
C LYS A 701 0.73 40.21 -6.79
N ILE A 702 1.35 40.71 -5.72
CA ILE A 702 0.79 41.79 -4.91
C ILE A 702 1.36 43.12 -5.36
N GLU A 703 0.48 44.10 -5.58
CA GLU A 703 0.84 45.50 -5.81
C GLU A 703 0.05 46.42 -4.86
N GLY A 704 0.56 47.62 -4.61
CA GLY A 704 -0.10 48.61 -3.74
C GLY A 704 0.33 48.54 -2.28
N GLU A 705 -0.62 48.74 -1.37
CA GLU A 705 -0.39 48.75 0.09
C GLU A 705 -0.16 47.34 0.65
N SER A 706 0.54 47.26 1.78
CA SER A 706 0.81 45.98 2.47
C SER A 706 -0.49 45.23 2.78
N ILE A 707 -0.49 43.92 2.51
CA ILE A 707 -1.63 43.05 2.81
C ILE A 707 -1.83 42.82 4.31
N GLU A 708 -0.80 43.05 5.12
CA GLU A 708 -0.87 42.99 6.58
C GLU A 708 -1.44 44.29 7.20
N HIS A 709 -1.62 45.34 6.40
CA HIS A 709 -2.20 46.60 6.88
C HIS A 709 -3.69 46.44 7.21
N GLU A 710 -4.08 46.83 8.42
CA GLU A 710 -5.46 46.74 8.89
C GLU A 710 -6.40 47.60 8.01
N GLY A 711 -7.45 46.99 7.46
CA GLY A 711 -8.39 47.66 6.55
C GLY A 711 -7.96 47.72 5.07
N CYS A 712 -6.88 47.03 4.71
CA CYS A 712 -6.43 46.88 3.33
C CYS A 712 -7.28 45.83 2.57
N VAL A 713 -7.79 46.19 1.40
CA VAL A 713 -8.62 45.31 0.56
C VAL A 713 -8.16 45.35 -0.90
N ALA A 714 -8.39 44.26 -1.63
CA ALA A 714 -8.13 44.20 -3.06
C ALA A 714 -9.08 45.16 -3.81
N VAL A 715 -8.52 46.03 -4.65
CA VAL A 715 -9.28 46.99 -5.45
C VAL A 715 -9.31 46.62 -6.94
N SER A 716 -8.37 45.81 -7.41
CA SER A 716 -8.30 45.33 -8.79
C SER A 716 -7.64 43.96 -8.89
N GLN A 717 -7.91 43.24 -9.98
CA GLN A 717 -7.25 42.00 -10.36
C GLN A 717 -6.94 42.02 -11.87
N SER A 718 -5.82 41.45 -12.30
CA SER A 718 -5.35 41.53 -13.69
C SER A 718 -6.11 40.65 -14.69
N VAL A 719 -6.80 39.63 -14.21
CA VAL A 719 -7.65 38.72 -15.01
C VAL A 719 -9.06 38.78 -14.45
N GLU A 720 -10.08 38.85 -15.32
CA GLU A 720 -11.46 39.03 -14.88
C GLU A 720 -11.98 37.80 -14.13
N ALA A 721 -12.81 38.03 -13.11
CA ALA A 721 -13.38 36.94 -12.34
C ALA A 721 -14.32 36.08 -13.22
N GLY A 722 -14.18 34.75 -13.10
CA GLY A 722 -14.90 33.77 -13.92
C GLY A 722 -14.28 33.49 -15.28
N GLU A 723 -13.25 34.22 -15.70
CA GLU A 723 -12.46 33.88 -16.87
C GLU A 723 -11.65 32.59 -16.60
N ASN A 724 -11.58 31.67 -17.58
CA ASN A 724 -10.75 30.47 -17.45
C ASN A 724 -9.31 30.82 -17.83
N ALA A 725 -8.38 30.64 -16.89
CA ALA A 725 -6.95 30.80 -17.10
C ALA A 725 -6.20 29.48 -16.86
N GLU A 726 -5.02 29.33 -17.47
CA GLU A 726 -4.16 28.16 -17.27
C GLU A 726 -3.67 28.11 -15.80
N ILE A 727 -3.71 26.93 -15.17
CA ILE A 727 -3.13 26.74 -13.83
C ILE A 727 -1.65 27.12 -13.87
N GLY A 728 -1.20 27.87 -12.87
CA GLY A 728 0.13 28.49 -12.81
C GLY A 728 0.18 29.92 -13.36
N THR A 729 -0.88 30.43 -13.98
CA THR A 729 -0.93 31.84 -14.43
C THR A 729 -0.72 32.80 -13.24
N VAL A 730 -0.03 33.92 -13.48
CA VAL A 730 0.17 34.97 -12.47
C VAL A 730 -0.99 35.98 -12.53
N ILE A 731 -1.71 36.12 -11.42
CA ILE A 731 -2.79 37.08 -11.22
C ILE A 731 -2.25 38.22 -10.36
N THR A 732 -2.13 39.41 -10.94
CA THR A 732 -1.75 40.61 -10.18
C THR A 732 -2.98 41.18 -9.48
N VAL A 733 -2.86 41.42 -8.18
CA VAL A 733 -3.90 42.03 -7.35
C VAL A 733 -3.36 43.29 -6.70
N THR A 734 -4.04 44.41 -6.91
CA THR A 734 -3.69 45.68 -6.28
C THR A 734 -4.50 45.86 -5.00
N PHE A 735 -3.83 46.23 -3.91
CA PHE A 735 -4.43 46.48 -2.60
C PHE A 735 -4.35 47.95 -2.21
N GLU A 736 -5.41 48.45 -1.57
CA GLU A 736 -5.48 49.80 -1.02
C GLU A 736 -6.16 49.78 0.36
N VAL A 737 -5.75 50.70 1.25
CA VAL A 737 -6.42 50.90 2.54
C VAL A 737 -7.79 51.54 2.30
N GLN A 738 -8.86 50.95 2.84
CA GLN A 738 -10.17 51.60 2.84
C GLN A 738 -10.09 52.91 3.61
N GLY A 739 -10.10 54.03 2.89
CA GLY A 739 -10.23 55.34 3.48
C GLY A 739 -11.58 55.44 4.20
N ASN A 740 -11.56 55.78 5.49
CA ASN A 740 -12.77 56.19 6.21
C ASN A 740 -13.49 57.25 5.38
N ALA A 741 -14.65 56.91 4.84
CA ALA A 741 -15.59 57.91 4.38
C ALA A 741 -15.90 58.80 5.60
N LEU A 742 -15.39 60.02 5.60
CA LEU A 742 -15.78 61.03 6.57
C LEU A 742 -17.30 61.16 6.48
N PRO A 743 -18.06 61.01 7.58
CA PRO A 743 -19.47 61.36 7.56
C PRO A 743 -19.61 62.86 7.32
N ASP A 744 -20.44 63.22 6.35
CA ASP A 744 -20.77 64.60 5.93
C ASP A 744 -21.14 65.54 7.10
#